data_AF-A0A6C0JGF5-F1
#
_entry.id   AF-A0A6C0JGF5-F1
#
_cell.length_a   1.000
_cell.length_b   1.000
_cell.length_c   1.000
_cell.angle_alpha   90.00
_cell.angle_beta   90.00
_cell.angle_gamma   90.00
#
_symmetry.space_group_name_H-M   'P 1'
#
loop_
_entity.id
_entity.type
_entity.pdbx_description
1 polymer ?
#
loop_
_entity_poly.entity_id
_entity_poly.type
_entity_poly.pdbx_seq_one_letter_code
_entity_poly.pdbx_strand_id
1 'polypeptide(L)'
;MRRFDFLRESIPKYLENPHITELIITDETGDDYAAITCAFAHPKLRVYQNERRLGAIANKQRAASYATCDYVAILDSDNFADIPYFEAFKVYVSSNVCSDATVFAPCFAMPNFNYERFIGKQLDRRTLHMYYPDINSCLNTMNMIVPRTFLATYKLMEDAPWCVDADGAHDALYFSLFSIFAKNATFVVVPGMVYEHRVHGGSWYMESVERSRGVYDRLMDRFFPKPTTAIVKQMNLGEWQATYKDESTCIVQASSMNVDDAWMPFPIGMQFTYGKMDMTRRLQMGPHDKLVLCAIGAETDQRRRPSGKNRASILATLAMNGIQNGYTSMYFQELPSYKFVVSPEGNGIDCHRHYEALMAGCIPIIERNPLVEAKYAGCPVLWTDDYSEITPEYLEQVYPEMLDKVYDFSRLHIGFYDFATRCHLKECGNFWMKRTLNKVWYDDYKHMIGVNFMGGLGNMLFQLAALQHIGQRTGRVVRHQDKLHMSPHATTPYWSTILSKWDRIGLGRFDVVIDEMKNSMTYFDWAPGLSSYPSAILSGYFQDHQYVADDFGDTLVLPTEVLTKYPDIGSKVFIHVRGGDYHGNADLDVNLDKYYGRAIAKFPGASFVIFTNDEPFLLTRPWLAGLDYQIVRENELDTLTLMSKCAGAICANSTFSWWGAWLNRNRTIVFPSRWVNASAKHKYEGIYFPGVQLCEVE
;
A
#
# COMPACT_ATOMS: atom_id res chain seq x y z
N MET A 1 21.69 12.29 -19.77
CA MET A 1 22.03 11.08 -20.55
C MET A 1 22.09 11.55 -21.98
N ARG A 2 23.12 11.22 -22.77
CA ARG A 2 23.26 11.77 -24.14
C ARG A 2 22.20 11.16 -25.07
N ARG A 3 21.11 11.88 -25.30
CA ARG A 3 19.97 11.46 -26.13
C ARG A 3 20.00 12.08 -27.53
N PHE A 4 20.98 12.94 -27.83
CA PHE A 4 21.10 13.59 -29.13
C PHE A 4 21.08 12.60 -30.32
N ASP A 5 21.65 11.40 -30.19
CA ASP A 5 21.65 10.42 -31.28
C ASP A 5 20.25 9.94 -31.68
N PHE A 6 19.30 9.88 -30.74
CA PHE A 6 17.89 9.61 -31.05
C PHE A 6 17.20 10.86 -31.59
N LEU A 7 17.47 12.00 -30.94
CA LEU A 7 16.84 13.28 -31.27
C LEU A 7 17.24 13.82 -32.64
N ARG A 8 18.47 13.58 -33.10
CA ARG A 8 18.94 14.05 -34.42
C ARG A 8 18.11 13.50 -35.57
N GLU A 9 17.50 12.34 -35.39
CA GLU A 9 16.65 11.70 -36.39
C GLU A 9 15.19 12.14 -36.29
N SER A 10 14.69 12.37 -35.07
CA SER A 10 13.28 12.69 -34.81
C SER A 10 12.98 14.18 -34.90
N ILE A 11 13.90 15.06 -34.50
CA ILE A 11 13.73 16.52 -34.53
C ILE A 11 13.32 17.01 -35.92
N PRO A 12 14.03 16.71 -37.03
CA PRO A 12 13.63 17.20 -38.35
C PRO A 12 12.20 16.83 -38.72
N LYS A 13 11.81 15.57 -38.45
CA LYS A 13 10.47 15.05 -38.72
C LYS A 13 9.40 15.77 -37.90
N TYR A 14 9.66 16.02 -36.61
CA TYR A 14 8.75 16.77 -35.76
C TYR A 14 8.62 18.24 -36.16
N LEU A 15 9.70 18.88 -36.65
CA LEU A 15 9.65 20.27 -37.12
C LEU A 15 8.81 20.40 -38.41
N GLU A 16 8.92 19.42 -39.30
CA GLU A 16 8.13 19.32 -40.53
C GLU A 16 6.67 18.89 -40.29
N ASN A 17 6.37 18.24 -39.16
CA ASN A 17 5.03 17.76 -38.84
C ASN A 17 4.02 18.93 -38.76
N PRO A 18 2.94 18.92 -39.57
CA PRO A 18 1.98 20.03 -39.64
C PRO A 18 1.06 20.11 -38.41
N HIS A 19 1.07 19.11 -37.53
CA HIS A 19 0.27 19.08 -36.31
C HIS A 19 1.05 19.56 -35.08
N ILE A 20 2.35 19.79 -35.22
CA ILE A 20 3.22 20.30 -34.15
C ILE A 20 3.44 21.79 -34.37
N THR A 21 3.03 22.58 -33.37
CA THR A 21 3.19 24.04 -33.36
C THR A 21 4.49 24.45 -32.68
N GLU A 22 4.87 23.75 -31.62
CA GLU A 22 6.15 23.93 -30.92
C GLU A 22 6.70 22.57 -30.48
N LEU A 23 8.02 22.46 -30.51
CA LEU A 23 8.78 21.31 -30.03
C LEU A 23 9.69 21.80 -28.89
N ILE A 24 9.40 21.32 -27.69
CA ILE A 24 10.13 21.70 -26.47
C ILE A 24 11.02 20.55 -26.06
N ILE A 25 12.30 20.82 -25.85
CA ILE A 25 13.27 19.85 -25.37
C ILE A 25 13.96 20.42 -24.13
N THR A 26 13.99 19.66 -23.05
CA THR A 26 14.74 19.99 -21.84
C THR A 26 15.89 19.00 -21.66
N ASP A 27 17.11 19.52 -21.59
CA ASP A 27 18.30 18.73 -21.32
C ASP A 27 18.70 18.84 -19.84
N GLU A 28 19.03 17.70 -19.24
CA GLU A 28 19.44 17.59 -17.84
C GLU A 28 20.94 17.77 -17.62
N THR A 29 21.76 17.63 -18.66
CA THR A 29 23.23 17.54 -18.53
C THR A 29 23.99 18.67 -19.21
N GLY A 30 23.37 19.45 -20.09
CA GLY A 30 23.99 20.48 -20.93
C GLY A 30 24.64 19.94 -22.21
N ASP A 31 25.04 18.67 -22.22
CA ASP A 31 25.67 18.00 -23.36
C ASP A 31 24.75 17.95 -24.60
N ASP A 32 23.47 17.59 -24.43
CA ASP A 32 22.53 17.50 -25.55
C ASP A 32 22.05 18.89 -25.99
N TYR A 33 21.93 19.84 -25.06
CA TYR A 33 21.59 21.23 -25.37
C TYR A 33 22.55 21.80 -26.42
N ALA A 34 23.85 21.71 -26.17
CA ALA A 34 24.88 22.23 -27.07
C ALA A 34 24.80 21.54 -28.45
N ALA A 35 24.65 20.22 -28.48
CA ALA A 35 24.55 19.45 -29.71
C ALA A 35 23.31 19.80 -30.54
N ILE A 36 22.14 19.91 -29.89
CA ILE A 36 20.87 20.25 -30.56
C ILE A 36 20.92 21.68 -31.11
N THR A 37 21.33 22.67 -30.32
CA THR A 37 21.37 24.07 -30.78
C THR A 37 22.42 24.33 -31.86
N CYS A 38 23.45 23.49 -31.94
CA CYS A 38 24.42 23.53 -33.03
C CYS A 38 23.86 22.92 -34.33
N ALA A 39 23.13 21.80 -34.21
CA ALA A 39 22.63 21.06 -35.36
C ALA A 39 21.32 21.62 -35.94
N PHE A 40 20.47 22.25 -35.12
CA PHE A 40 19.13 22.66 -35.52
C PHE A 40 18.80 24.08 -35.07
N ALA A 41 18.25 24.87 -35.99
CA ALA A 41 17.65 26.17 -35.71
C ALA A 41 16.30 26.25 -36.45
N HIS A 42 15.20 26.36 -35.71
CA HIS A 42 13.86 26.41 -36.29
C HIS A 42 12.89 27.18 -35.38
N PRO A 43 11.93 27.98 -35.91
CA PRO A 43 11.00 28.76 -35.10
C PRO A 43 10.14 27.93 -34.14
N LYS A 44 9.83 26.68 -34.51
CA LYS A 44 9.09 25.74 -33.64
C LYS A 44 9.95 25.15 -32.52
N LEU A 45 11.29 25.17 -32.62
CA LEU A 45 12.18 24.46 -31.70
C LEU A 45 12.56 25.35 -30.52
N ARG A 46 12.31 24.87 -29.30
CA ARG A 46 12.71 25.51 -28.05
C ARG A 46 13.48 24.50 -27.21
N VAL A 47 14.78 24.77 -27.02
CA VAL A 47 15.67 23.90 -26.24
C VAL A 47 16.02 24.61 -24.95
N TYR A 48 15.93 23.91 -23.83
CA TYR A 48 16.22 24.43 -22.50
C TYR A 48 17.25 23.54 -21.83
N GLN A 49 18.19 24.16 -21.12
CA GLN A 49 19.11 23.47 -20.23
C GLN A 49 18.61 23.64 -18.79
N ASN A 50 18.41 22.53 -18.09
CA ASN A 50 18.08 22.58 -16.66
C ASN A 50 19.29 22.97 -15.83
N GLU A 51 19.02 23.60 -14.68
CA GLU A 51 20.03 24.03 -13.70
C GLU A 51 20.78 22.85 -13.05
N ARG A 52 20.16 21.67 -13.05
CA ARG A 52 20.69 20.40 -12.53
C ARG A 52 19.94 19.23 -13.16
N ARG A 53 20.40 18.01 -12.89
CA ARG A 53 19.64 16.79 -13.20
C ARG A 53 18.41 16.71 -12.27
N LEU A 54 17.22 16.70 -12.86
CA LEU A 54 15.95 16.75 -12.15
C LEU A 54 15.32 15.37 -11.95
N GLY A 55 15.63 14.40 -12.81
CA GLY A 55 14.93 13.12 -12.88
C GLY A 55 13.85 13.11 -13.95
N ALA A 56 13.35 11.92 -14.30
CA ALA A 56 12.39 11.75 -15.37
C ALA A 56 11.08 12.52 -15.12
N ILE A 57 10.50 12.39 -13.93
CA ILE A 57 9.20 13.00 -13.59
C ILE A 57 9.32 14.53 -13.58
N ALA A 58 10.30 15.05 -12.83
CA ALA A 58 10.50 16.48 -12.69
C ALA A 58 10.91 17.14 -14.03
N ASN A 59 11.72 16.45 -14.85
CA ASN A 59 12.09 16.96 -16.17
C ASN A 59 10.89 16.99 -17.13
N LYS A 60 10.05 15.95 -17.12
CA LYS A 60 8.79 15.91 -17.90
C LYS A 60 7.85 17.05 -17.49
N GLN A 61 7.68 17.28 -16.19
CA GLN A 61 6.87 18.40 -15.69
C GLN A 61 7.47 19.77 -16.05
N ARG A 62 8.81 19.90 -16.01
CA ARG A 62 9.53 21.12 -16.43
C ARG A 62 9.32 21.41 -17.91
N ALA A 63 9.51 20.41 -18.78
CA ALA A 63 9.29 20.55 -20.22
C ALA A 63 7.85 20.97 -20.53
N ALA A 64 6.88 20.28 -19.92
CA ALA A 64 5.46 20.59 -20.06
C ALA A 64 5.11 22.03 -19.62
N SER A 65 5.79 22.57 -18.60
CA SER A 65 5.53 23.94 -18.11
C SER A 65 5.86 25.03 -19.11
N TYR A 66 6.69 24.75 -20.12
CA TYR A 66 7.02 25.70 -21.19
C TYR A 66 6.03 25.70 -22.36
N ALA A 67 5.14 24.69 -22.42
CA ALA A 67 4.17 24.55 -23.50
C ALA A 67 3.08 25.63 -23.42
N THR A 68 2.70 26.15 -24.58
CA THR A 68 1.71 27.21 -24.76
C THR A 68 0.45 26.73 -25.46
N CYS A 69 0.53 25.62 -26.19
CA CYS A 69 -0.58 25.01 -26.92
C CYS A 69 -1.62 24.36 -25.99
N ASP A 70 -2.86 24.16 -26.47
CA ASP A 70 -3.95 23.61 -25.65
C ASP A 70 -3.78 22.13 -25.28
N TYR A 71 -3.04 21.39 -26.10
CA TYR A 71 -2.68 19.99 -25.85
C TYR A 71 -1.18 19.82 -25.88
N VAL A 72 -0.67 18.99 -24.98
CA VAL A 72 0.76 18.69 -24.81
C VAL A 72 0.97 17.20 -25.04
N ALA A 73 1.79 16.84 -26.03
CA ALA A 73 2.28 15.48 -26.21
C ALA A 73 3.54 15.28 -25.36
N ILE A 74 3.49 14.36 -24.40
CA ILE A 74 4.62 14.00 -23.55
C ILE A 74 5.24 12.73 -24.11
N LEU A 75 6.38 12.87 -24.79
CA LEU A 75 7.05 11.80 -25.52
C LEU A 75 8.41 11.48 -24.90
N ASP A 76 8.80 10.21 -24.91
CA ASP A 76 10.16 9.83 -24.53
C ASP A 76 11.13 10.13 -25.68
N SER A 77 12.33 10.60 -25.35
CA SER A 77 13.31 11.09 -26.33
C SER A 77 13.86 10.02 -27.29
N ASP A 78 13.67 8.75 -26.95
CA ASP A 78 14.07 7.58 -27.74
C ASP A 78 12.92 6.96 -28.53
N ASN A 79 11.70 7.50 -28.45
CA ASN A 79 10.55 7.05 -29.22
C ASN A 79 10.17 8.06 -30.32
N PHE A 80 9.42 7.60 -31.32
CA PHE A 80 8.99 8.46 -32.42
C PHE A 80 7.50 8.30 -32.76
N ALA A 81 6.75 9.39 -32.66
CA ALA A 81 5.35 9.50 -33.07
C ALA A 81 5.26 10.29 -34.38
N ASP A 82 4.83 9.65 -35.46
CA ASP A 82 4.76 10.31 -36.77
C ASP A 82 3.41 11.02 -36.98
N ILE A 83 3.22 11.67 -38.13
CA ILE A 83 2.00 12.39 -38.53
C ILE A 83 0.70 11.61 -38.21
N PRO A 84 0.58 10.30 -38.54
CA PRO A 84 -0.65 9.55 -38.27
C PRO A 84 -1.05 9.47 -36.79
N TYR A 85 -0.08 9.50 -35.86
CA TYR A 85 -0.36 9.51 -34.42
C TYR A 85 -1.18 10.74 -34.04
N PHE A 86 -0.79 11.92 -34.54
CA PHE A 86 -1.47 13.19 -34.25
C PHE A 86 -2.77 13.33 -35.03
N GLU A 87 -2.86 12.78 -36.25
CA GLU A 87 -4.11 12.73 -37.01
C GLU A 87 -5.16 11.90 -36.28
N ALA A 88 -4.80 10.71 -35.78
CA ALA A 88 -5.68 9.85 -35.01
C ALA A 88 -6.21 10.57 -33.75
N PHE A 89 -5.34 11.25 -33.01
CA PHE A 89 -5.74 12.08 -31.89
C PHE A 89 -6.74 13.17 -32.28
N LYS A 90 -6.46 13.94 -33.35
CA LYS A 90 -7.35 15.01 -33.83
C LYS A 90 -8.73 14.50 -34.24
N VAL A 91 -8.77 13.35 -34.93
CA VAL A 91 -10.04 12.68 -35.28
C VAL A 91 -10.80 12.29 -34.02
N TYR A 92 -10.11 11.75 -33.02
CA TYR A 92 -10.73 11.34 -31.76
C TYR A 92 -11.37 12.51 -31.02
N VAL A 93 -10.63 13.60 -30.78
CA VAL A 93 -11.15 14.75 -30.01
C VAL A 93 -12.19 15.57 -30.76
N SER A 94 -12.20 15.54 -32.10
CA SER A 94 -13.26 16.19 -32.89
C SER A 94 -14.54 15.36 -32.97
N SER A 95 -14.44 14.04 -32.78
CA SER A 95 -15.58 13.12 -32.87
C SER A 95 -16.17 12.73 -31.52
N ASN A 96 -15.48 13.02 -30.41
CA ASN A 96 -15.89 12.63 -29.07
C ASN A 96 -15.93 13.83 -28.13
N VAL A 97 -16.87 13.82 -27.19
CA VAL A 97 -16.88 14.78 -26.08
C VAL A 97 -15.85 14.33 -25.04
N CYS A 98 -14.76 15.08 -24.91
CA CYS A 98 -13.72 14.80 -23.92
C CYS A 98 -13.71 15.90 -22.85
N SER A 99 -13.52 15.50 -21.59
CA SER A 99 -13.32 16.46 -20.51
C SER A 99 -11.91 17.04 -20.55
N ASP A 100 -11.69 18.19 -19.91
CA ASP A 100 -10.34 18.71 -19.70
C ASP A 100 -9.49 17.74 -18.87
N ALA A 101 -10.07 16.95 -17.97
CA ALA A 101 -9.39 15.92 -17.19
C ALA A 101 -9.29 14.58 -17.94
N THR A 102 -8.71 14.59 -19.14
CA THR A 102 -8.53 13.38 -19.96
C THR A 102 -7.07 13.16 -20.34
N VAL A 103 -6.60 11.92 -20.20
CA VAL A 103 -5.27 11.46 -20.65
C VAL A 103 -5.47 10.57 -21.88
N PHE A 104 -4.87 10.95 -23.00
CA PHE A 104 -4.97 10.23 -24.27
C PHE A 104 -3.73 9.39 -24.50
N ALA A 105 -3.86 8.07 -24.34
CA ALA A 105 -2.80 7.09 -24.45
C ALA A 105 -2.81 6.37 -25.82
N PRO A 106 -1.64 5.95 -26.33
CA PRO A 106 -1.55 5.28 -27.62
C PRO A 106 -2.19 3.89 -27.57
N CYS A 107 -2.73 3.43 -28.71
CA CYS A 107 -3.24 2.07 -28.83
C CYS A 107 -2.17 1.05 -29.23
N PHE A 108 -1.01 1.49 -29.71
CA PHE A 108 0.08 0.59 -30.07
C PHE A 108 1.45 1.29 -29.97
N ALA A 109 2.34 0.74 -29.15
CA ALA A 109 3.76 1.02 -29.18
C ALA A 109 4.47 -0.04 -30.04
N MET A 110 4.64 0.25 -31.32
CA MET A 110 5.15 -0.70 -32.30
C MET A 110 6.64 -0.99 -32.07
N PRO A 111 7.10 -2.24 -32.24
CA PRO A 111 6.33 -3.44 -32.63
C PRO A 111 5.79 -4.26 -31.45
N ASN A 112 6.13 -3.91 -30.20
CA ASN A 112 6.09 -4.86 -29.10
C ASN A 112 4.84 -4.79 -28.22
N PHE A 113 4.17 -3.64 -28.11
CA PHE A 113 3.10 -3.47 -27.11
C PHE A 113 1.79 -2.96 -27.73
N ASN A 114 0.90 -3.89 -28.10
CA ASN A 114 -0.44 -3.60 -28.61
C ASN A 114 -1.45 -3.47 -27.45
N TYR A 115 -2.13 -2.32 -27.40
CA TYR A 115 -3.11 -1.94 -26.39
C TYR A 115 -4.53 -1.79 -26.95
N GLU A 116 -4.78 -2.14 -28.21
CA GLU A 116 -6.06 -1.93 -28.91
C GLU A 116 -7.25 -2.56 -28.18
N ARG A 117 -7.03 -3.64 -27.42
CA ARG A 117 -8.06 -4.28 -26.57
C ARG A 117 -8.68 -3.35 -25.51
N PHE A 118 -8.01 -2.25 -25.18
CA PHE A 118 -8.48 -1.25 -24.22
C PHE A 118 -9.21 -0.06 -24.87
N ILE A 119 -9.29 -0.02 -26.20
CA ILE A 119 -10.09 0.97 -26.93
C ILE A 119 -11.56 0.87 -26.49
N GLY A 120 -12.18 2.02 -26.22
CA GLY A 120 -13.58 2.12 -25.84
C GLY A 120 -13.90 1.60 -24.43
N LYS A 121 -12.91 1.17 -23.65
CA LYS A 121 -13.10 0.80 -22.24
C LYS A 121 -13.18 2.06 -21.38
N GLN A 122 -14.03 2.03 -20.36
CA GLN A 122 -14.03 3.07 -19.33
C GLN A 122 -12.83 2.84 -18.43
N LEU A 123 -11.82 3.71 -18.47
CA LEU A 123 -10.61 3.59 -17.64
C LEU A 123 -10.52 4.80 -16.71
N ASP A 124 -11.24 4.72 -15.59
CA ASP A 124 -11.23 5.74 -14.53
C ASP A 124 -11.03 5.08 -13.17
N ARG A 125 -11.00 5.87 -12.09
CA ARG A 125 -10.71 5.37 -10.74
C ARG A 125 -11.68 4.27 -10.26
N ARG A 126 -12.86 4.15 -10.87
CA ARG A 126 -13.89 3.15 -10.51
C ARG A 126 -13.71 1.86 -11.27
N THR A 127 -13.16 1.89 -12.48
CA THR A 127 -13.15 0.74 -13.39
C THR A 127 -11.74 0.23 -13.70
N LEU A 128 -10.69 1.03 -13.46
CA LEU A 128 -9.31 0.67 -13.82
C LEU A 128 -8.86 -0.69 -13.24
N HIS A 129 -9.33 -1.01 -12.03
CA HIS A 129 -9.01 -2.27 -11.35
C HIS A 129 -9.51 -3.51 -12.12
N MET A 130 -10.53 -3.38 -12.97
CA MET A 130 -11.08 -4.48 -13.77
C MET A 130 -10.14 -4.91 -14.90
N TYR A 131 -9.24 -4.01 -15.30
CA TYR A 131 -8.29 -4.22 -16.39
C TYR A 131 -6.87 -4.48 -15.87
N TYR A 132 -6.68 -4.49 -14.55
CA TYR A 132 -5.41 -4.76 -13.90
C TYR A 132 -5.22 -6.26 -13.64
N PRO A 133 -4.00 -6.84 -13.79
CA PRO A 133 -2.73 -6.21 -14.18
C PRO A 133 -2.52 -6.08 -15.70
N ASP A 134 -3.46 -6.55 -16.52
CA ASP A 134 -3.31 -6.64 -17.98
C ASP A 134 -3.04 -5.29 -18.67
N ILE A 135 -3.53 -4.19 -18.10
CA ILE A 135 -3.36 -2.82 -18.60
C ILE A 135 -2.04 -2.16 -18.14
N ASN A 136 -1.29 -2.80 -17.24
CA ASN A 136 -0.13 -2.18 -16.59
C ASN A 136 0.91 -1.65 -17.59
N SER A 137 1.22 -2.41 -18.65
CA SER A 137 2.15 -1.97 -19.68
C SER A 137 1.64 -0.78 -20.49
N CYS A 138 0.32 -0.61 -20.64
CA CYS A 138 -0.29 0.57 -21.26
C CYS A 138 -0.17 1.78 -20.34
N LEU A 139 -0.44 1.61 -19.04
CA LEU A 139 -0.31 2.69 -18.05
C LEU A 139 1.15 3.17 -17.89
N ASN A 140 2.13 2.30 -18.12
CA ASN A 140 3.55 2.64 -18.02
C ASN A 140 4.21 3.04 -19.36
N THR A 141 3.44 3.24 -20.44
CA THR A 141 3.99 3.45 -21.79
C THR A 141 4.37 4.91 -22.08
N MET A 142 3.92 5.86 -21.25
CA MET A 142 4.00 7.31 -21.49
C MET A 142 3.45 7.69 -22.87
N ASN A 143 4.24 8.40 -23.68
CA ASN A 143 4.00 8.76 -25.09
C ASN A 143 2.53 9.12 -25.34
N MET A 144 2.01 10.04 -24.53
CA MET A 144 0.59 10.37 -24.38
C MET A 144 0.32 11.86 -24.62
N ILE A 145 -0.93 12.19 -24.97
CA ILE A 145 -1.37 13.59 -25.13
C ILE A 145 -2.26 13.96 -23.94
N VAL A 146 -2.07 15.17 -23.39
CA VAL A 146 -2.81 15.68 -22.23
C VAL A 146 -3.20 17.15 -22.46
N PRO A 147 -4.42 17.60 -22.10
CA PRO A 147 -4.77 19.01 -22.10
C PRO A 147 -3.84 19.83 -21.20
N ARG A 148 -3.34 20.97 -21.69
CA ARG A 148 -2.41 21.84 -20.96
C ARG A 148 -3.02 22.38 -19.67
N THR A 149 -4.29 22.76 -19.71
CA THR A 149 -5.03 23.28 -18.55
C THR A 149 -5.08 22.24 -17.43
N PHE A 150 -5.29 20.97 -17.79
CA PHE A 150 -5.27 19.87 -16.84
C PHE A 150 -3.87 19.57 -16.33
N LEU A 151 -2.88 19.54 -17.22
CA LEU A 151 -1.47 19.35 -16.86
C LEU A 151 -0.95 20.44 -15.92
N ALA A 152 -1.43 21.67 -16.04
CA ALA A 152 -1.10 22.78 -15.12
C ALA A 152 -1.59 22.53 -13.68
N THR A 153 -2.54 21.62 -13.47
CA THR A 153 -2.98 21.22 -12.12
C THR A 153 -2.05 20.19 -11.46
N TYR A 154 -1.06 19.68 -12.20
CA TYR A 154 -0.14 18.67 -11.71
C TYR A 154 0.91 19.33 -10.85
N LYS A 155 0.94 18.90 -9.60
CA LYS A 155 1.95 19.26 -8.63
C LYS A 155 2.64 17.99 -8.14
N LEU A 156 3.14 17.19 -9.09
CA LEU A 156 3.72 15.87 -8.79
C LEU A 156 4.87 15.97 -7.79
N MET A 157 5.67 17.02 -7.89
CA MET A 157 6.78 17.26 -6.95
C MET A 157 6.33 17.54 -5.50
N GLU A 158 5.09 17.98 -5.28
CA GLU A 158 4.54 18.16 -3.93
C GLU A 158 4.05 16.83 -3.32
N ASP A 159 3.90 15.78 -4.12
CA ASP A 159 3.45 14.44 -3.71
C ASP A 159 4.63 13.53 -3.32
N ALA A 160 5.58 14.07 -2.56
CA ALA A 160 6.70 13.33 -2.01
C ALA A 160 6.26 12.44 -0.83
N PRO A 161 6.84 11.23 -0.66
CA PRO A 161 8.00 10.68 -1.37
C PRO A 161 7.67 9.95 -2.67
N TRP A 162 6.39 9.79 -3.02
CA TRP A 162 5.95 8.92 -4.12
C TRP A 162 6.49 9.31 -5.50
N CYS A 163 6.56 10.61 -5.77
CA CYS A 163 7.18 11.12 -6.99
C CYS A 163 8.69 10.83 -7.06
N VAL A 164 9.39 10.78 -5.93
CA VAL A 164 10.82 10.43 -5.89
C VAL A 164 11.00 8.93 -6.09
N ASP A 165 10.17 8.12 -5.43
CA ASP A 165 10.20 6.66 -5.53
C ASP A 165 9.93 6.17 -6.97
N ALA A 166 8.99 6.83 -7.65
CA ALA A 166 8.62 6.50 -9.03
C ALA A 166 9.61 7.01 -10.09
N ASP A 167 10.63 7.80 -9.74
CA ASP A 167 11.55 8.48 -10.65
C ASP A 167 12.59 7.54 -11.34
N GLY A 168 12.07 6.52 -12.02
CA GLY A 168 12.81 5.43 -12.63
C GLY A 168 11.93 4.66 -13.61
N ALA A 169 11.77 3.37 -13.40
CA ALA A 169 11.06 2.47 -14.32
C ALA A 169 9.53 2.60 -14.27
N HIS A 170 9.01 3.41 -13.34
CA HIS A 170 7.59 3.53 -13.03
C HIS A 170 7.10 4.98 -13.07
N ASP A 171 7.84 5.88 -13.73
CA ASP A 171 7.50 7.30 -13.82
C ASP A 171 6.19 7.52 -14.59
N ALA A 172 6.06 6.82 -15.72
CA ALA A 172 4.87 6.83 -16.55
C ALA A 172 3.67 6.18 -15.85
N LEU A 173 3.89 5.04 -15.16
CA LEU A 173 2.88 4.37 -14.35
C LEU A 173 2.36 5.29 -13.25
N TYR A 174 3.26 5.95 -12.52
CA TYR A 174 2.89 6.92 -11.49
C TYR A 174 2.13 8.10 -12.07
N PHE A 175 2.57 8.66 -13.21
CA PHE A 175 1.82 9.72 -13.91
C PHE A 175 0.40 9.27 -14.21
N SER A 176 0.21 8.09 -14.81
CA SER A 176 -1.10 7.54 -15.16
C SER A 176 -1.98 7.31 -13.93
N LEU A 177 -1.46 6.66 -12.87
CA LEU A 177 -2.22 6.39 -11.65
C LEU A 177 -2.57 7.68 -10.89
N PHE A 178 -1.63 8.63 -10.79
CA PHE A 178 -1.88 9.92 -10.16
C PHE A 178 -2.96 10.70 -10.93
N SER A 179 -2.91 10.68 -12.26
CA SER A 179 -3.93 11.27 -13.12
C SER A 179 -5.32 10.71 -12.79
N ILE A 180 -5.44 9.38 -12.74
CA ILE A 180 -6.72 8.70 -12.56
C ILE A 180 -7.25 8.87 -11.13
N PHE A 181 -6.42 8.60 -10.11
CA PHE A 181 -6.88 8.50 -8.73
C PHE A 181 -6.80 9.82 -7.96
N ALA A 182 -5.72 10.60 -8.13
CA ALA A 182 -5.54 11.86 -7.40
C ALA A 182 -6.17 13.05 -8.12
N LYS A 183 -6.27 13.00 -9.46
CA LYS A 183 -6.85 14.06 -10.29
C LYS A 183 -8.18 13.70 -10.95
N ASN A 184 -8.71 12.51 -10.66
CA ASN A 184 -10.00 12.03 -11.17
C ASN A 184 -10.11 12.09 -12.72
N ALA A 185 -9.01 11.81 -13.41
CA ALA A 185 -8.96 11.81 -14.86
C ALA A 185 -9.62 10.58 -15.47
N THR A 186 -10.11 10.74 -16.70
CA THR A 186 -10.41 9.61 -17.59
C THR A 186 -9.17 9.28 -18.42
N PHE A 187 -8.73 8.03 -18.40
CA PHE A 187 -7.67 7.52 -19.26
C PHE A 187 -8.30 6.91 -20.51
N VAL A 188 -7.80 7.25 -21.69
CA VAL A 188 -8.42 6.86 -22.97
C VAL A 188 -7.35 6.29 -23.88
N VAL A 189 -7.54 5.05 -24.33
CA VAL A 189 -6.72 4.46 -25.38
C VAL A 189 -7.29 4.84 -26.74
N VAL A 190 -6.55 5.65 -27.50
CA VAL A 190 -7.03 6.29 -28.73
C VAL A 190 -6.79 5.38 -29.95
N PRO A 191 -7.84 5.00 -30.70
CA PRO A 191 -7.70 4.20 -31.92
C PRO A 191 -6.79 4.86 -32.96
N GLY A 192 -5.87 4.09 -33.53
CA GLY A 192 -4.94 4.57 -34.57
C GLY A 192 -3.79 5.43 -34.05
N MET A 193 -3.74 5.72 -32.74
CA MET A 193 -2.64 6.46 -32.13
C MET A 193 -1.46 5.52 -31.89
N VAL A 194 -0.61 5.36 -32.92
CA VAL A 194 0.51 4.42 -32.99
C VAL A 194 1.84 5.15 -33.05
N TYR A 195 2.83 4.70 -32.27
CA TYR A 195 4.19 5.25 -32.31
C TYR A 195 5.26 4.15 -32.38
N GLU A 196 6.45 4.50 -32.83
CA GLU A 196 7.62 3.63 -32.87
C GLU A 196 8.34 3.63 -31.52
N HIS A 197 8.36 2.47 -30.86
CA HIS A 197 9.11 2.25 -29.64
C HIS A 197 10.47 1.63 -29.92
N ARG A 198 11.54 2.42 -29.77
CA ARG A 198 12.89 1.96 -30.09
C ARG A 198 13.47 1.14 -28.95
N VAL A 199 13.81 -0.12 -29.23
CA VAL A 199 14.42 -1.03 -28.26
C VAL A 199 15.94 -0.95 -28.35
N HIS A 200 16.60 -0.55 -27.26
CA HIS A 200 18.06 -0.49 -27.17
C HIS A 200 18.55 -0.70 -25.71
N GLY A 201 19.83 -1.04 -25.53
CA GLY A 201 20.40 -1.39 -24.23
C GLY A 201 20.57 -0.24 -23.22
N GLY A 202 20.33 1.01 -23.63
CA GLY A 202 20.39 2.23 -22.80
C GLY A 202 19.00 2.78 -22.44
N SER A 203 17.98 1.91 -22.45
CA SER A 203 16.62 2.31 -22.07
C SER A 203 16.58 2.72 -20.60
N TRP A 204 15.95 3.86 -20.30
CA TRP A 204 15.83 4.35 -18.92
C TRP A 204 15.13 3.33 -18.01
N TYR A 205 14.14 2.61 -18.55
CA TYR A 205 13.47 1.53 -17.83
C TYR A 205 14.46 0.44 -17.41
N MET A 206 15.26 -0.07 -18.34
CA MET A 206 16.24 -1.13 -18.06
C MET A 206 17.31 -0.69 -17.06
N GLU A 207 17.75 0.57 -17.14
CA GLU A 207 18.74 1.14 -16.22
C GLU A 207 18.20 1.35 -14.79
N SER A 208 16.88 1.48 -14.64
CA SER A 208 16.27 1.88 -13.37
C SER A 208 15.35 0.81 -12.74
N VAL A 209 15.01 -0.26 -13.45
CA VAL A 209 14.07 -1.29 -12.96
C VAL A 209 14.57 -2.01 -11.72
N GLU A 210 15.87 -2.32 -11.62
CA GLU A 210 16.43 -2.97 -10.42
C GLU A 210 16.36 -2.07 -9.19
N ARG A 211 16.75 -0.79 -9.31
CA ARG A 211 16.69 0.17 -8.20
C ARG A 211 15.25 0.57 -7.83
N SER A 212 14.31 0.40 -8.75
CA SER A 212 12.88 0.69 -8.54
C SER A 212 12.09 -0.54 -8.11
N ARG A 213 12.76 -1.66 -7.78
CA ARG A 213 12.12 -2.90 -7.34
C ARG A 213 11.31 -2.64 -6.05
N GLY A 214 10.03 -2.99 -6.06
CA GLY A 214 9.09 -2.74 -4.97
C GLY A 214 8.38 -1.37 -5.01
N VAL A 215 8.82 -0.42 -5.83
CA VAL A 215 8.07 0.85 -6.06
C VAL A 215 6.72 0.55 -6.68
N TYR A 216 6.70 -0.38 -7.64
CA TYR A 216 5.48 -0.87 -8.26
C TYR A 216 4.46 -1.36 -7.22
N ASP A 217 4.84 -2.22 -6.28
CA ASP A 217 3.92 -2.76 -5.27
C ASP A 217 3.38 -1.64 -4.37
N ARG A 218 4.23 -0.68 -3.98
CA ARG A 218 3.79 0.47 -3.18
C ARG A 218 2.83 1.39 -3.95
N LEU A 219 3.07 1.62 -5.25
CA LEU A 219 2.14 2.37 -6.11
C LEU A 219 0.79 1.63 -6.20
N MET A 220 0.82 0.30 -6.31
CA MET A 220 -0.39 -0.51 -6.30
C MET A 220 -1.13 -0.45 -4.97
N ASP A 221 -0.44 -0.61 -3.85
CA ASP A 221 -1.04 -0.51 -2.53
C ASP A 221 -1.66 0.87 -2.27
N ARG A 222 -1.03 1.93 -2.79
CA ARG A 222 -1.50 3.31 -2.66
C ARG A 222 -2.75 3.58 -3.50
N PHE A 223 -2.76 3.16 -4.76
CA PHE A 223 -3.79 3.54 -5.73
C PHE A 223 -4.88 2.48 -5.91
N PHE A 224 -4.62 1.24 -5.50
CA PHE A 224 -5.59 0.16 -5.32
C PHE A 224 -5.76 -0.26 -3.84
N PRO A 225 -5.94 0.66 -2.88
CA PRO A 225 -6.08 0.29 -1.47
C PRO A 225 -7.46 -0.32 -1.26
N LYS A 226 -7.48 -1.60 -0.83
CA LYS A 226 -8.65 -2.42 -0.46
C LYS A 226 -9.88 -2.27 -1.37
N PRO A 227 -10.34 -3.36 -2.01
CA PRO A 227 -11.73 -3.46 -2.45
C PRO A 227 -12.68 -2.97 -1.34
N THR A 228 -13.27 -1.80 -1.51
CA THR A 228 -14.50 -1.41 -0.80
C THR A 228 -15.61 -2.27 -1.35
N THR A 229 -15.65 -3.56 -0.99
CA THR A 229 -16.79 -4.47 -1.23
C THR A 229 -17.32 -4.56 -2.68
N ALA A 230 -16.63 -3.95 -3.65
CA ALA A 230 -17.12 -3.64 -4.99
C ALA A 230 -16.03 -3.82 -6.07
N ILE A 231 -14.81 -4.23 -5.72
CA ILE A 231 -13.86 -4.76 -6.71
C ILE A 231 -14.21 -6.22 -6.92
N VAL A 232 -15.11 -6.34 -7.85
CA VAL A 232 -15.94 -7.46 -8.15
C VAL A 232 -15.18 -8.32 -9.16
N LYS A 233 -14.80 -9.55 -8.76
CA LYS A 233 -14.63 -10.65 -9.72
C LYS A 233 -16.03 -11.21 -10.04
N GLN A 234 -16.95 -10.34 -10.47
CA GLN A 234 -18.19 -10.78 -11.08
C GLN A 234 -17.92 -10.99 -12.54
N MET A 235 -17.87 -12.26 -12.89
CA MET A 235 -17.76 -12.72 -14.25
C MET A 235 -18.65 -13.94 -14.38
N ASN A 236 -19.01 -14.27 -15.61
CA ASN A 236 -19.72 -15.53 -15.81
C ASN A 236 -18.78 -16.72 -15.57
N LEU A 237 -19.34 -17.90 -15.35
CA LEU A 237 -18.54 -19.09 -15.08
C LEU A 237 -17.63 -19.44 -16.27
N GLY A 238 -18.08 -19.25 -17.52
CA GLY A 238 -17.27 -19.48 -18.71
C GLY A 238 -16.00 -18.62 -18.76
N GLU A 239 -16.12 -17.34 -18.42
CA GLU A 239 -14.99 -16.40 -18.28
C GLU A 239 -14.04 -16.85 -17.16
N TRP A 240 -14.60 -17.30 -16.03
CA TRP A 240 -13.79 -17.84 -14.94
C TRP A 240 -13.03 -19.11 -15.33
N GLN A 241 -13.65 -20.02 -16.09
CA GLN A 241 -13.01 -21.24 -16.62
C GLN A 241 -11.82 -20.92 -17.53
N ALA A 242 -11.90 -19.83 -18.29
CA ALA A 242 -10.83 -19.35 -19.17
C ALA A 242 -9.78 -18.46 -18.49
N THR A 243 -9.99 -18.07 -17.23
CA THR A 243 -9.12 -17.16 -16.49
C THR A 243 -8.05 -17.93 -15.72
N TYR A 244 -6.79 -17.47 -15.80
CA TYR A 244 -5.72 -17.96 -14.92
C TYR A 244 -5.90 -17.37 -13.51
N LYS A 245 -5.81 -18.20 -12.47
CA LYS A 245 -5.96 -17.78 -11.08
C LYS A 245 -4.58 -17.67 -10.43
N ASP A 246 -4.26 -16.46 -9.99
CA ASP A 246 -2.99 -16.16 -9.33
C ASP A 246 -2.82 -16.98 -8.04
N GLU A 247 -1.82 -17.84 -8.06
CA GLU A 247 -1.51 -18.80 -7.01
C GLU A 247 -1.07 -18.12 -5.71
N SER A 248 -0.49 -16.92 -5.80
CA SER A 248 -0.07 -16.13 -4.63
C SER A 248 -1.27 -15.67 -3.79
N THR A 249 -2.47 -15.64 -4.39
CA THR A 249 -3.71 -15.21 -3.75
C THR A 249 -4.57 -16.38 -3.26
N CYS A 250 -4.16 -17.63 -3.55
CA CYS A 250 -4.91 -18.84 -3.21
C CYS A 250 -4.84 -19.16 -1.72
N ILE A 251 -5.99 -19.60 -1.18
CA ILE A 251 -6.06 -20.20 0.14
C ILE A 251 -5.60 -21.66 0.04
N VAL A 252 -4.70 -22.05 0.92
CA VAL A 252 -4.07 -23.38 1.01
C VAL A 252 -4.06 -23.83 2.47
N GLN A 253 -4.64 -25.01 2.70
CA GLN A 253 -4.66 -25.76 3.96
C GLN A 253 -5.08 -24.96 5.21
N ALA A 254 -6.11 -24.12 5.11
CA ALA A 254 -6.52 -23.24 6.21
C ALA A 254 -7.50 -23.91 7.20
N SER A 255 -7.36 -25.21 7.44
CA SER A 255 -8.19 -25.95 8.41
C SER A 255 -7.81 -25.62 9.86
N SER A 256 -8.72 -25.87 10.81
CA SER A 256 -8.47 -25.68 12.26
C SER A 256 -7.15 -26.34 12.70
N MET A 257 -6.36 -25.64 13.52
CA MET A 257 -5.08 -26.16 14.04
C MET A 257 -5.25 -27.19 15.16
N ASN A 258 -6.45 -27.31 15.74
CA ASN A 258 -6.74 -28.22 16.87
C ASN A 258 -6.95 -29.68 16.44
N VAL A 259 -6.84 -30.00 15.14
CA VAL A 259 -7.06 -31.36 14.60
C VAL A 259 -8.48 -31.90 14.89
N ASP A 260 -9.42 -30.99 15.08
CA ASP A 260 -10.81 -31.28 15.47
C ASP A 260 -11.80 -31.15 14.30
N ASP A 261 -11.30 -30.82 13.11
CA ASP A 261 -12.11 -30.52 11.92
C ASP A 261 -13.20 -29.46 12.20
N ALA A 262 -12.91 -28.53 13.14
CA ALA A 262 -13.81 -27.44 13.49
C ALA A 262 -14.09 -26.53 12.30
N TRP A 263 -15.27 -25.93 12.33
CA TRP A 263 -15.74 -24.98 11.33
C TRP A 263 -14.84 -23.74 11.26
N MET A 264 -14.44 -23.36 10.05
CA MET A 264 -13.69 -22.13 9.80
C MET A 264 -14.59 -21.04 9.21
N PRO A 265 -14.41 -19.75 9.52
CA PRO A 265 -15.23 -18.68 8.93
C PRO A 265 -14.87 -18.33 7.48
N PHE A 266 -13.88 -19.01 6.90
CA PHE A 266 -13.38 -18.85 5.53
C PHE A 266 -13.19 -20.23 4.86
N PRO A 267 -13.08 -20.31 3.52
CA PRO A 267 -12.72 -21.54 2.82
C PRO A 267 -11.41 -22.12 3.36
N ILE A 268 -11.38 -23.44 3.58
CA ILE A 268 -10.17 -24.13 4.04
C ILE A 268 -9.14 -24.35 2.91
N GLY A 269 -9.44 -23.89 1.70
CA GLY A 269 -8.50 -23.80 0.59
C GLY A 269 -8.11 -25.12 -0.06
N MET A 270 -7.07 -25.09 -0.89
CA MET A 270 -6.46 -26.28 -1.48
C MET A 270 -5.93 -27.23 -0.39
N GLN A 271 -6.11 -28.54 -0.57
CA GLN A 271 -5.52 -29.52 0.35
C GLN A 271 -3.98 -29.60 0.20
N PHE A 272 -3.29 -30.20 1.18
CA PHE A 272 -1.82 -30.21 1.23
C PHE A 272 -1.14 -30.86 0.02
N THR A 273 -1.77 -31.83 -0.66
CA THR A 273 -1.18 -32.52 -1.82
C THR A 273 -0.94 -31.58 -2.98
N TYR A 274 -1.70 -30.48 -3.05
CA TYR A 274 -1.44 -29.37 -3.98
C TYR A 274 -0.01 -28.83 -3.85
N GLY A 275 0.52 -28.72 -2.63
CA GLY A 275 1.87 -28.19 -2.39
C GLY A 275 3.01 -29.13 -2.80
N LYS A 276 2.72 -30.33 -3.30
CA LYS A 276 3.69 -31.27 -3.87
C LYS A 276 3.81 -31.17 -5.40
N MET A 277 2.96 -30.37 -6.04
CA MET A 277 2.90 -30.29 -7.50
C MET A 277 3.69 -29.08 -8.03
N ASP A 278 4.31 -29.25 -9.20
CA ASP A 278 4.82 -28.11 -9.96
C ASP A 278 3.65 -27.35 -10.58
N MET A 279 3.57 -26.08 -10.23
CA MET A 279 2.46 -25.21 -10.56
C MET A 279 2.47 -24.87 -12.05
N THR A 280 1.48 -25.37 -12.77
CA THR A 280 1.30 -25.09 -14.20
C THR A 280 -0.13 -24.62 -14.46
N ARG A 281 -0.32 -23.76 -15.47
CA ARG A 281 -1.64 -23.31 -15.97
C ARG A 281 -2.64 -24.46 -16.19
N ARG A 282 -2.14 -25.68 -16.43
CA ARG A 282 -2.91 -26.89 -16.71
C ARG A 282 -3.73 -27.42 -15.52
N LEU A 283 -3.45 -26.97 -14.29
CA LEU A 283 -4.19 -27.42 -13.09
C LEU A 283 -5.44 -26.58 -12.80
N GLN A 284 -5.65 -25.48 -13.52
CA GLN A 284 -6.70 -24.49 -13.19
C GLN A 284 -7.64 -24.17 -14.37
N MET A 285 -7.25 -24.57 -15.57
CA MET A 285 -7.97 -24.30 -16.82
C MET A 285 -7.96 -25.55 -17.66
N GLY A 286 -9.13 -25.93 -18.17
CA GLY A 286 -9.31 -27.11 -19.00
C GLY A 286 -10.60 -27.03 -19.80
N PRO A 287 -10.91 -28.07 -20.59
CA PRO A 287 -11.99 -28.03 -21.58
C PRO A 287 -13.39 -28.07 -20.97
N HIS A 288 -13.55 -28.49 -19.71
CA HIS A 288 -14.86 -28.71 -19.08
C HIS A 288 -15.81 -29.57 -19.95
N ASP A 289 -15.28 -30.60 -20.60
CA ASP A 289 -15.98 -31.50 -21.53
C ASP A 289 -16.56 -32.74 -20.83
N LYS A 290 -16.05 -33.12 -19.67
CA LYS A 290 -16.59 -34.21 -18.83
C LYS A 290 -17.72 -33.67 -17.94
N LEU A 291 -18.78 -34.45 -17.78
CA LEU A 291 -19.98 -33.97 -17.08
C LEU A 291 -19.78 -33.81 -15.56
N VAL A 292 -19.40 -34.89 -14.86
CA VAL A 292 -19.34 -34.87 -13.39
C VAL A 292 -18.22 -35.75 -12.87
N LEU A 293 -17.47 -35.24 -11.89
CA LEU A 293 -16.49 -36.00 -11.14
C LEU A 293 -17.06 -36.41 -9.78
N CYS A 294 -17.13 -37.72 -9.53
CA CYS A 294 -17.29 -38.28 -8.19
C CYS A 294 -16.00 -38.98 -7.77
N ALA A 295 -15.29 -38.40 -6.79
CA ALA A 295 -14.01 -38.92 -6.30
C ALA A 295 -13.94 -38.78 -4.78
N ILE A 296 -14.85 -39.43 -4.05
CA ILE A 296 -15.02 -39.25 -2.61
C ILE A 296 -14.73 -40.55 -1.84
N GLY A 297 -14.16 -40.44 -0.64
CA GLY A 297 -13.96 -41.57 0.27
C GLY A 297 -15.24 -41.89 1.02
N ALA A 298 -15.69 -43.15 0.98
CA ALA A 298 -16.95 -43.59 1.60
C ALA A 298 -16.96 -43.44 3.13
N GLU A 299 -15.79 -43.54 3.77
CA GLU A 299 -15.65 -43.58 5.23
C GLU A 299 -15.23 -42.23 5.85
N THR A 300 -14.99 -41.19 5.04
CA THR A 300 -14.43 -39.91 5.54
C THR A 300 -15.27 -39.31 6.65
N ASP A 301 -16.58 -39.23 6.48
CA ASP A 301 -17.48 -38.61 7.45
C ASP A 301 -18.06 -39.60 8.46
N GLN A 302 -17.68 -40.87 8.44
CA GLN A 302 -18.33 -41.94 9.22
C GLN A 302 -18.29 -41.70 10.73
N ARG A 303 -17.23 -41.05 11.24
CA ARG A 303 -17.13 -40.69 12.67
C ARG A 303 -18.21 -39.69 13.10
N ARG A 304 -18.56 -38.74 12.22
CA ARG A 304 -19.55 -37.69 12.49
C ARG A 304 -20.95 -38.09 12.04
N ARG A 305 -21.05 -38.82 10.92
CA ARG A 305 -22.29 -39.28 10.26
C ARG A 305 -22.25 -40.80 10.06
N PRO A 306 -22.36 -41.62 11.14
CA PRO A 306 -22.26 -43.08 11.03
C PRO A 306 -23.45 -43.72 10.29
N SER A 307 -24.58 -43.03 10.18
CA SER A 307 -25.79 -43.47 9.47
C SER A 307 -26.54 -42.27 8.88
N GLY A 308 -27.58 -42.53 8.07
CA GLY A 308 -28.34 -41.50 7.39
C GLY A 308 -27.62 -40.97 6.14
N LYS A 309 -27.73 -39.67 5.88
CA LYS A 309 -27.10 -39.00 4.73
C LYS A 309 -25.59 -38.81 4.96
N ASN A 310 -24.83 -39.89 4.78
CA ASN A 310 -23.37 -39.93 4.84
C ASN A 310 -22.76 -40.26 3.48
N ARG A 311 -21.44 -40.13 3.33
CA ARG A 311 -20.78 -40.34 2.02
C ARG A 311 -21.01 -41.72 1.43
N ALA A 312 -21.09 -42.77 2.24
CA ALA A 312 -21.41 -44.12 1.76
C ALA A 312 -22.82 -44.20 1.13
N SER A 313 -23.83 -43.63 1.78
CA SER A 313 -25.20 -43.56 1.23
C SER A 313 -25.29 -42.69 -0.02
N ILE A 314 -24.55 -41.58 -0.06
CA ILE A 314 -24.48 -40.67 -1.21
C ILE A 314 -23.86 -41.40 -2.41
N LEU A 315 -22.78 -42.15 -2.20
CA LEU A 315 -22.15 -42.96 -3.24
C LEU A 315 -23.10 -44.02 -3.80
N ALA A 316 -23.84 -44.72 -2.93
CA ALA A 316 -24.81 -45.71 -3.37
C ALA A 316 -25.92 -45.07 -4.22
N THR A 317 -26.41 -43.90 -3.81
CA THR A 317 -27.44 -43.13 -4.51
C THR A 317 -26.95 -42.66 -5.87
N LEU A 318 -25.77 -42.03 -5.93
CA LEU A 318 -25.16 -41.56 -7.18
C LEU A 318 -24.86 -42.70 -8.14
N ALA A 319 -24.43 -43.87 -7.64
CA ALA A 319 -24.22 -45.04 -8.47
C ALA A 319 -25.51 -45.56 -9.13
N MET A 320 -26.66 -45.49 -8.43
CA MET A 320 -27.97 -45.79 -9.03
C MET A 320 -28.34 -44.81 -10.15
N ASN A 321 -27.89 -43.55 -10.05
CA ASN A 321 -28.04 -42.53 -11.08
C ASN A 321 -26.95 -42.58 -12.18
N GLY A 322 -26.13 -43.63 -12.21
CA GLY A 322 -25.08 -43.80 -13.23
C GLY A 322 -23.81 -42.97 -12.99
N ILE A 323 -23.69 -42.27 -11.86
CA ILE A 323 -22.51 -41.49 -11.49
C ILE A 323 -21.58 -42.36 -10.64
N GLN A 324 -20.54 -42.91 -11.27
CA GLN A 324 -19.60 -43.82 -10.62
C GLN A 324 -18.51 -43.08 -9.86
N ASN A 325 -18.11 -43.61 -8.70
CA ASN A 325 -16.98 -43.11 -7.94
C ASN A 325 -15.66 -43.57 -8.56
N GLY A 326 -14.75 -42.64 -8.85
CA GLY A 326 -13.44 -42.93 -9.41
C GLY A 326 -12.34 -42.13 -8.72
N TYR A 327 -11.31 -42.82 -8.25
CA TYR A 327 -10.11 -42.16 -7.73
C TYR A 327 -9.07 -42.06 -8.85
N THR A 328 -8.57 -40.86 -9.12
CA THR A 328 -7.45 -40.64 -10.05
C THR A 328 -6.22 -40.14 -9.28
N SER A 329 -5.08 -40.76 -9.52
CA SER A 329 -3.78 -40.26 -9.05
C SER A 329 -3.41 -38.91 -9.68
N MET A 330 -4.14 -38.50 -10.73
CA MET A 330 -4.00 -37.24 -11.44
C MET A 330 -5.14 -36.25 -11.14
N TYR A 331 -5.78 -36.34 -9.96
CA TYR A 331 -6.94 -35.53 -9.57
C TYR A 331 -6.86 -34.06 -9.99
N PHE A 332 -5.82 -33.32 -9.58
CA PHE A 332 -5.69 -31.89 -9.93
C PHE A 332 -5.46 -31.63 -11.43
N GLN A 333 -4.90 -32.58 -12.17
CA GLN A 333 -4.68 -32.44 -13.61
C GLN A 333 -5.97 -32.68 -14.40
N GLU A 334 -6.82 -33.59 -13.92
CA GLU A 334 -8.09 -33.90 -14.56
C GLU A 334 -9.22 -32.96 -14.14
N LEU A 335 -9.14 -32.37 -12.95
CA LEU A 335 -10.20 -31.55 -12.35
C LEU A 335 -10.75 -30.49 -13.33
N PRO A 336 -9.92 -29.69 -14.04
CA PRO A 336 -10.40 -28.67 -14.98
C PRO A 336 -11.07 -29.21 -16.26
N SER A 337 -11.17 -30.53 -16.42
CA SER A 337 -11.92 -31.15 -17.52
C SER A 337 -13.39 -31.41 -17.15
N TYR A 338 -13.78 -31.28 -15.88
CA TYR A 338 -15.14 -31.58 -15.42
C TYR A 338 -15.99 -30.33 -15.24
N LYS A 339 -17.28 -30.42 -15.60
CA LYS A 339 -18.28 -29.36 -15.37
C LYS A 339 -18.70 -29.31 -13.90
N PHE A 340 -19.03 -30.45 -13.33
CA PHE A 340 -19.46 -30.59 -11.93
C PHE A 340 -18.53 -31.47 -11.11
N VAL A 341 -18.48 -31.23 -9.80
CA VAL A 341 -17.69 -32.03 -8.86
C VAL A 341 -18.53 -32.35 -7.62
N VAL A 342 -18.72 -33.63 -7.33
CA VAL A 342 -19.44 -34.09 -6.12
C VAL A 342 -18.61 -33.76 -4.88
N SER A 343 -19.14 -32.90 -4.01
CA SER A 343 -18.42 -32.36 -2.86
C SER A 343 -19.25 -32.31 -1.56
N PRO A 344 -19.71 -33.47 -1.04
CA PRO A 344 -20.38 -33.54 0.26
C PRO A 344 -19.44 -33.16 1.41
N GLU A 345 -20.03 -32.89 2.58
CA GLU A 345 -19.29 -32.55 3.79
C GLU A 345 -18.17 -33.58 4.10
N GLY A 346 -17.07 -33.13 4.68
CA GLY A 346 -15.91 -33.95 5.05
C GLY A 346 -16.01 -34.55 6.45
N ASN A 347 -14.85 -34.72 7.10
CA ASN A 347 -14.80 -35.04 8.52
C ASN A 347 -15.59 -34.02 9.36
N GLY A 348 -15.41 -32.73 9.02
CA GLY A 348 -16.25 -31.62 9.47
C GLY A 348 -17.27 -31.19 8.42
N ILE A 349 -17.92 -30.05 8.65
CA ILE A 349 -18.82 -29.42 7.66
C ILE A 349 -18.02 -28.96 6.43
N ASP A 350 -16.79 -28.50 6.64
CA ASP A 350 -15.88 -28.05 5.59
C ASP A 350 -15.34 -29.18 4.70
N CYS A 351 -15.07 -28.86 3.42
CA CYS A 351 -14.36 -29.74 2.50
C CYS A 351 -13.44 -28.94 1.57
N HIS A 352 -12.17 -29.35 1.46
CA HIS A 352 -11.21 -28.73 0.52
C HIS A 352 -11.73 -28.74 -0.91
N ARG A 353 -12.49 -29.78 -1.28
CA ARG A 353 -13.03 -29.97 -2.63
C ARG A 353 -14.03 -28.88 -3.05
N HIS A 354 -14.72 -28.24 -2.10
CA HIS A 354 -15.55 -27.06 -2.39
C HIS A 354 -14.72 -25.99 -3.09
N TYR A 355 -13.57 -25.66 -2.49
CA TYR A 355 -12.65 -24.64 -2.98
C TYR A 355 -11.89 -25.12 -4.22
N GLU A 356 -11.38 -26.36 -4.23
CA GLU A 356 -10.61 -26.92 -5.35
C GLU A 356 -11.43 -26.93 -6.65
N ALA A 357 -12.70 -27.36 -6.59
CA ALA A 357 -13.60 -27.37 -7.73
C ALA A 357 -13.80 -25.95 -8.30
N LEU A 358 -14.09 -24.99 -7.42
CA LEU A 358 -14.28 -23.59 -7.81
C LEU A 358 -13.02 -23.01 -8.45
N MET A 359 -11.83 -23.29 -7.90
CA MET A 359 -10.56 -22.82 -8.46
C MET A 359 -10.23 -23.45 -9.82
N ALA A 360 -10.68 -24.67 -10.07
CA ALA A 360 -10.53 -25.35 -11.36
C ALA A 360 -11.55 -24.92 -12.42
N GLY A 361 -12.55 -24.10 -12.05
CA GLY A 361 -13.64 -23.69 -12.94
C GLY A 361 -14.85 -24.65 -12.95
N CYS A 362 -14.85 -25.64 -12.07
CA CYS A 362 -15.97 -26.57 -11.91
C CYS A 362 -17.04 -26.02 -10.96
N ILE A 363 -18.25 -26.57 -11.05
CA ILE A 363 -19.37 -26.31 -10.14
C ILE A 363 -19.39 -27.41 -9.07
N PRO A 364 -19.02 -27.15 -7.81
CA PRO A 364 -19.20 -28.12 -6.75
C PRO A 364 -20.69 -28.38 -6.47
N ILE A 365 -21.04 -29.65 -6.30
CA ILE A 365 -22.35 -30.11 -5.82
C ILE A 365 -22.24 -30.27 -4.31
N ILE A 366 -22.95 -29.43 -3.56
CA ILE A 366 -22.80 -29.29 -2.11
C ILE A 366 -24.14 -29.47 -1.41
N GLU A 367 -24.14 -30.21 -0.29
CA GLU A 367 -25.29 -30.32 0.60
C GLU A 367 -25.66 -28.95 1.19
N ARG A 368 -26.95 -28.59 1.22
CA ARG A 368 -27.37 -27.34 1.85
C ARG A 368 -27.01 -27.32 3.33
N ASN A 369 -26.31 -26.26 3.71
CA ASN A 369 -25.96 -25.96 5.09
C ASN A 369 -25.81 -24.43 5.21
N PRO A 370 -26.56 -23.74 6.10
CA PRO A 370 -26.54 -22.27 6.16
C PRO A 370 -25.15 -21.66 6.36
N LEU A 371 -24.26 -22.36 7.07
CA LEU A 371 -22.89 -21.90 7.29
C LEU A 371 -22.06 -21.99 6.00
N VAL A 372 -22.24 -23.05 5.21
CA VAL A 372 -21.55 -23.26 3.93
C VAL A 372 -22.09 -22.32 2.86
N GLU A 373 -23.40 -22.11 2.81
CA GLU A 373 -24.04 -21.12 1.92
C GLU A 373 -23.51 -19.71 2.20
N ALA A 374 -23.36 -19.31 3.47
CA ALA A 374 -22.79 -18.02 3.83
C ALA A 374 -21.30 -17.89 3.43
N LYS A 375 -20.53 -18.96 3.57
CA LYS A 375 -19.09 -19.00 3.24
C LYS A 375 -18.83 -18.84 1.75
N TYR A 376 -19.62 -19.51 0.91
CA TYR A 376 -19.52 -19.49 -0.55
C TYR A 376 -20.62 -18.63 -1.21
N ALA A 377 -21.16 -17.66 -0.47
CA ALA A 377 -22.19 -16.77 -0.97
C ALA A 377 -21.70 -16.04 -2.23
N GLY A 378 -22.44 -16.19 -3.32
CA GLY A 378 -22.11 -15.60 -4.62
C GLY A 378 -21.25 -16.48 -5.53
N CYS A 379 -20.68 -17.59 -5.06
CA CYS A 379 -19.92 -18.53 -5.89
C CYS A 379 -20.85 -19.48 -6.70
N PRO A 380 -20.36 -20.07 -7.81
CA PRO A 380 -21.11 -21.08 -8.57
C PRO A 380 -21.16 -22.40 -7.82
N VAL A 381 -22.26 -22.67 -7.13
CA VAL A 381 -22.49 -23.91 -6.38
C VAL A 381 -23.83 -24.50 -6.77
N LEU A 382 -23.86 -25.81 -7.04
CA LEU A 382 -25.11 -26.56 -7.16
C LEU A 382 -25.50 -27.11 -5.78
N TRP A 383 -26.47 -26.46 -5.16
CA TRP A 383 -26.96 -26.84 -3.83
C TRP A 383 -27.98 -27.97 -3.92
N THR A 384 -27.85 -28.98 -3.06
CA THR A 384 -28.75 -30.14 -3.01
C THR A 384 -29.17 -30.50 -1.59
N ASP A 385 -30.45 -30.82 -1.41
CA ASP A 385 -30.99 -31.40 -0.18
C ASP A 385 -31.02 -32.93 -0.24
N ASP A 386 -31.00 -33.51 -1.44
CA ASP A 386 -31.01 -34.95 -1.69
C ASP A 386 -30.23 -35.30 -2.97
N TYR A 387 -29.17 -36.10 -2.84
CA TYR A 387 -28.36 -36.52 -3.98
C TYR A 387 -29.10 -37.42 -4.98
N SER A 388 -30.29 -37.94 -4.63
CA SER A 388 -31.11 -38.72 -5.57
C SER A 388 -31.56 -37.89 -6.78
N GLU A 389 -31.64 -36.56 -6.64
CA GLU A 389 -31.99 -35.63 -7.72
C GLU A 389 -30.83 -35.41 -8.71
N ILE A 390 -29.60 -35.79 -8.33
CA ILE A 390 -28.40 -35.57 -9.13
C ILE A 390 -28.26 -36.70 -10.15
N THR A 391 -28.75 -36.46 -11.36
CA THR A 391 -28.60 -37.35 -12.53
C THR A 391 -27.81 -36.66 -13.65
N PRO A 392 -27.20 -37.42 -14.57
CA PRO A 392 -26.57 -36.84 -15.76
C PRO A 392 -27.48 -35.89 -16.54
N GLU A 393 -28.75 -36.26 -16.73
CA GLU A 393 -29.74 -35.46 -17.46
C GLU A 393 -30.01 -34.12 -16.76
N TYR A 394 -30.15 -34.13 -15.43
CA TYR A 394 -30.33 -32.92 -14.64
C TYR A 394 -29.10 -31.99 -14.75
N LEU A 395 -27.90 -32.55 -14.65
CA LEU A 395 -26.66 -31.77 -14.75
C LEU A 395 -26.46 -31.17 -16.15
N GLU A 396 -26.80 -31.90 -17.20
CA GLU A 396 -26.76 -31.38 -18.58
C GLU A 396 -27.75 -30.24 -18.79
N GLN A 397 -28.92 -30.30 -18.16
CA GLN A 397 -29.93 -29.24 -18.22
C GLN A 397 -29.49 -27.97 -17.47
N VAL A 398 -28.90 -28.10 -16.29
CA VAL A 398 -28.54 -26.96 -15.42
C VAL A 398 -27.24 -26.28 -15.84
N TYR A 399 -26.29 -27.02 -16.45
CA TYR A 399 -24.98 -26.47 -16.80
C TYR A 399 -25.02 -25.20 -17.66
N PRO A 400 -25.80 -25.13 -18.76
CA PRO A 400 -25.83 -23.94 -19.61
C PRO A 400 -26.29 -22.68 -18.85
N GLU A 401 -27.30 -22.83 -17.98
CA GLU A 401 -27.79 -21.72 -17.15
C GLU A 401 -26.71 -21.23 -16.18
N MET A 402 -26.00 -22.17 -15.54
CA MET A 402 -24.93 -21.82 -14.62
C MET A 402 -23.69 -21.27 -15.32
N LEU A 403 -23.43 -21.67 -16.57
CA LEU A 403 -22.26 -21.24 -17.34
C LEU A 403 -22.28 -19.74 -17.62
N ASP A 404 -23.44 -19.22 -18.00
CA ASP A 404 -23.63 -17.81 -18.40
C ASP A 404 -23.95 -16.89 -17.22
N LYS A 405 -24.29 -17.46 -16.06
CA LYS A 405 -24.59 -16.69 -14.84
C LYS A 405 -23.35 -16.04 -14.26
N VAL A 406 -23.52 -14.81 -13.79
CA VAL A 406 -22.48 -14.01 -13.13
C VAL A 406 -22.36 -14.38 -11.65
N TYR A 407 -21.13 -14.60 -11.18
CA TYR A 407 -20.82 -15.02 -9.81
C TYR A 407 -19.71 -14.17 -9.19
N ASP A 408 -19.69 -14.03 -7.88
CA ASP A 408 -18.62 -13.35 -7.13
C ASP A 408 -17.56 -14.35 -6.64
N PHE A 409 -16.39 -14.34 -7.29
CA PHE A 409 -15.26 -15.20 -6.92
C PHE A 409 -14.32 -14.57 -5.87
N SER A 410 -14.60 -13.37 -5.36
CA SER A 410 -13.69 -12.63 -4.48
C SER A 410 -13.31 -13.41 -3.22
N ARG A 411 -14.28 -14.11 -2.61
CA ARG A 411 -14.14 -14.94 -1.40
C ARG A 411 -13.12 -16.07 -1.53
N LEU A 412 -12.75 -16.46 -2.75
CA LEU A 412 -11.73 -17.49 -2.99
C LEU A 412 -10.30 -16.95 -2.80
N HIS A 413 -10.12 -15.64 -2.66
CA HIS A 413 -8.80 -15.04 -2.58
C HIS A 413 -8.49 -14.53 -1.16
N ILE A 414 -7.24 -14.73 -0.72
CA ILE A 414 -6.74 -14.24 0.57
C ILE A 414 -6.94 -12.73 0.73
N GLY A 415 -6.88 -11.97 -0.37
CA GLY A 415 -7.08 -10.53 -0.40
C GLY A 415 -8.48 -10.05 -0.01
N PHE A 416 -9.50 -10.91 -0.09
CA PHE A 416 -10.88 -10.59 0.30
C PHE A 416 -11.03 -10.40 1.82
N TYR A 417 -10.26 -11.15 2.59
CA TYR A 417 -10.37 -11.18 4.05
C TYR A 417 -9.64 -10.00 4.70
N ASP A 418 -10.19 -9.50 5.81
CA ASP A 418 -9.53 -8.50 6.65
C ASP A 418 -8.19 -8.99 7.18
N PHE A 419 -7.39 -8.07 7.73
CA PHE A 419 -6.04 -8.39 8.19
C PHE A 419 -6.01 -9.50 9.27
N ALA A 420 -6.91 -9.48 10.24
CA ALA A 420 -6.92 -10.45 11.33
C ALA A 420 -7.30 -11.84 10.81
N THR A 421 -8.33 -11.91 9.97
CA THR A 421 -8.81 -13.14 9.32
C THR A 421 -7.76 -13.71 8.37
N ARG A 422 -7.06 -12.83 7.64
CA ARG A 422 -5.94 -13.19 6.78
C ARG A 422 -4.77 -13.77 7.57
N CYS A 423 -4.39 -13.15 8.69
CA CYS A 423 -3.35 -13.70 9.56
C CYS A 423 -3.75 -15.07 10.08
N HIS A 424 -4.98 -15.24 10.57
CA HIS A 424 -5.47 -16.50 11.09
C HIS A 424 -5.46 -17.61 10.02
N LEU A 425 -5.95 -17.31 8.81
CA LEU A 425 -5.92 -18.20 7.66
C LEU A 425 -4.48 -18.63 7.32
N LYS A 426 -3.53 -17.68 7.29
CA LYS A 426 -2.13 -17.97 7.01
C LYS A 426 -1.47 -18.81 8.11
N GLU A 427 -1.81 -18.57 9.37
CA GLU A 427 -1.34 -19.37 10.51
C GLU A 427 -1.81 -20.83 10.38
N CYS A 428 -3.10 -21.04 10.12
CA CYS A 428 -3.66 -22.36 9.85
C CYS A 428 -2.93 -23.08 8.72
N GLY A 429 -2.77 -22.43 7.56
CA GLY A 429 -2.08 -23.04 6.44
C GLY A 429 -0.61 -23.32 6.68
N ASN A 430 0.13 -22.40 7.30
CA ASN A 430 1.53 -22.66 7.66
C ASN A 430 1.67 -23.80 8.68
N PHE A 431 0.77 -23.91 9.65
CA PHE A 431 0.74 -25.02 10.59
C PHE A 431 0.64 -26.36 9.87
N TRP A 432 -0.34 -26.52 8.98
CA TRP A 432 -0.58 -27.78 8.28
C TRP A 432 0.46 -28.09 7.21
N MET A 433 0.89 -27.09 6.45
CA MET A 433 1.91 -27.27 5.41
C MET A 433 3.27 -27.61 6.02
N LYS A 434 3.62 -27.00 7.16
CA LYS A 434 4.82 -27.38 7.92
C LYS A 434 4.69 -28.79 8.48
N ARG A 435 3.54 -29.15 9.05
CA ARG A 435 3.31 -30.48 9.61
C ARG A 435 3.34 -31.60 8.55
N THR A 436 2.82 -31.32 7.35
CA THR A 436 2.57 -32.36 6.34
C THR A 436 3.67 -32.44 5.28
N LEU A 437 4.27 -31.30 4.91
CA LEU A 437 5.29 -31.21 3.87
C LEU A 437 6.63 -30.64 4.37
N ASN A 438 6.74 -30.28 5.65
CA ASN A 438 7.89 -29.57 6.20
C ASN A 438 8.22 -28.26 5.43
N LYS A 439 7.18 -27.56 4.96
CA LYS A 439 7.29 -26.33 4.16
C LYS A 439 6.45 -25.21 4.78
N VAL A 440 7.04 -24.01 4.91
CA VAL A 440 6.28 -22.77 5.16
C VAL A 440 5.66 -22.34 3.83
N TRP A 441 4.35 -22.17 3.80
CA TRP A 441 3.62 -21.84 2.57
C TRP A 441 3.45 -20.33 2.42
N TYR A 442 2.98 -19.67 3.47
CA TYR A 442 2.90 -18.22 3.56
C TYR A 442 4.12 -17.69 4.31
N ASP A 443 5.19 -17.43 3.57
CA ASP A 443 6.44 -16.93 4.13
C ASP A 443 6.42 -15.39 4.27
N ASP A 444 5.50 -14.87 5.07
CA ASP A 444 5.50 -13.47 5.50
C ASP A 444 6.70 -13.16 6.44
N TYR A 445 7.45 -14.19 6.85
CA TYR A 445 8.49 -14.15 7.89
C TYR A 445 9.87 -13.68 7.42
N LYS A 446 10.10 -13.59 6.11
CA LYS A 446 11.40 -13.14 5.56
C LYS A 446 11.61 -11.62 5.58
N HIS A 447 10.67 -10.84 6.11
CA HIS A 447 10.74 -9.38 6.08
C HIS A 447 10.17 -8.77 7.37
N MET A 448 10.75 -9.09 8.54
CA MET A 448 10.32 -8.49 9.82
C MET A 448 11.13 -7.24 10.16
N ILE A 449 10.51 -6.31 10.89
CA ILE A 449 11.17 -5.14 11.49
C ILE A 449 10.65 -4.91 12.91
N GLY A 450 11.55 -4.57 13.83
CA GLY A 450 11.24 -4.22 15.21
C GLY A 450 12.06 -3.04 15.68
N VAL A 451 11.78 -2.55 16.89
CA VAL A 451 12.55 -1.49 17.55
C VAL A 451 12.89 -1.90 18.98
N ASN A 452 14.06 -1.49 19.46
CA ASN A 452 14.47 -1.63 20.85
C ASN A 452 14.03 -0.39 21.64
N PHE A 453 12.97 -0.51 22.44
CA PHE A 453 12.40 0.63 23.16
C PHE A 453 13.32 1.14 24.26
N MET A 454 13.48 2.47 24.35
CA MET A 454 14.30 3.11 25.37
C MET A 454 13.84 4.54 25.71
N GLY A 455 14.07 4.94 26.95
CA GLY A 455 13.73 6.28 27.46
C GLY A 455 12.30 6.43 27.96
N GLY A 456 11.85 7.68 28.08
CA GLY A 456 10.49 8.05 28.49
C GLY A 456 9.47 7.96 27.36
N LEU A 457 8.19 8.22 27.69
CA LEU A 457 7.07 8.16 26.75
C LEU A 457 7.34 8.90 25.43
N GLY A 458 7.86 10.13 25.50
CA GLY A 458 8.13 10.93 24.30
C GLY A 458 9.13 10.28 23.33
N ASN A 459 10.13 9.56 23.86
CA ASN A 459 11.08 8.82 23.03
C ASN A 459 10.44 7.56 22.45
N MET A 460 9.71 6.81 23.26
CA MET A 460 9.02 5.59 22.79
C MET A 460 8.01 5.88 21.69
N LEU A 461 7.32 7.02 21.74
CA LEU A 461 6.40 7.43 20.68
C LEU A 461 7.13 7.70 19.35
N PHE A 462 8.33 8.31 19.38
CA PHE A 462 9.16 8.45 18.17
C PHE A 462 9.61 7.10 17.63
N GLN A 463 10.04 6.20 18.51
CA GLN A 463 10.45 4.84 18.12
C GLN A 463 9.30 4.05 17.49
N LEU A 464 8.07 4.19 17.99
CA LEU A 464 6.88 3.59 17.40
C LEU A 464 6.51 4.21 16.05
N ALA A 465 6.56 5.54 15.95
CA ALA A 465 6.28 6.23 14.70
C ALA A 465 7.27 5.81 13.61
N ALA A 466 8.56 5.75 13.93
CA ALA A 466 9.60 5.23 13.04
C ALA A 466 9.36 3.77 12.66
N LEU A 467 9.01 2.91 13.62
CA LEU A 467 8.70 1.51 13.36
C LEU A 467 7.54 1.35 12.38
N GLN A 468 6.46 2.13 12.55
CA GLN A 468 5.33 2.17 11.63
C GLN A 468 5.75 2.63 10.24
N HIS A 469 6.43 3.78 10.18
CA HIS A 469 6.88 4.41 8.94
C HIS A 469 7.78 3.47 8.15
N ILE A 470 8.77 2.86 8.80
CA ILE A 470 9.72 1.93 8.16
C ILE A 470 9.00 0.66 7.71
N GLY A 471 8.11 0.11 8.53
CA GLY A 471 7.28 -1.04 8.15
C GLY A 471 6.46 -0.77 6.88
N GLN A 472 5.77 0.37 6.84
CA GLN A 472 4.98 0.81 5.67
C GLN A 472 5.85 1.05 4.44
N ARG A 473 6.99 1.74 4.59
CA ARG A 473 7.90 2.09 3.49
C ARG A 473 8.59 0.86 2.88
N THR A 474 8.87 -0.16 3.69
CA THR A 474 9.61 -1.37 3.27
C THR A 474 8.73 -2.58 3.00
N GLY A 475 7.43 -2.52 3.30
CA GLY A 475 6.53 -3.68 3.26
C GLY A 475 6.83 -4.72 4.34
N ARG A 476 7.66 -4.37 5.34
CA ARG A 476 8.07 -5.27 6.41
C ARG A 476 6.98 -5.43 7.45
N VAL A 477 6.86 -6.64 7.97
CA VAL A 477 5.97 -7.01 9.04
C VAL A 477 6.52 -6.47 10.37
N VAL A 478 5.79 -5.53 10.97
CA VAL A 478 6.13 -4.95 12.28
C VAL A 478 5.93 -5.98 13.38
N ARG A 479 6.94 -6.13 14.24
CA ARG A 479 6.94 -7.04 15.41
C ARG A 479 7.58 -6.39 16.63
N HIS A 480 7.13 -6.81 17.81
CA HIS A 480 7.70 -6.40 19.10
C HIS A 480 8.84 -7.32 19.53
N GLN A 481 9.82 -6.78 20.26
CA GLN A 481 10.81 -7.60 20.95
C GLN A 481 10.41 -7.89 22.40
N ASP A 482 9.92 -6.87 23.11
CA ASP A 482 9.52 -6.96 24.51
C ASP A 482 8.36 -6.00 24.83
N LYS A 483 7.27 -6.54 25.38
CA LYS A 483 6.08 -5.80 25.81
C LYS A 483 6.07 -5.49 27.31
N LEU A 484 7.05 -6.01 28.06
CA LEU A 484 7.16 -5.83 29.50
C LEU A 484 8.10 -4.67 29.87
N HIS A 485 8.60 -3.92 28.88
CA HIS A 485 9.44 -2.75 29.13
C HIS A 485 8.70 -1.74 30.01
N MET A 486 9.22 -1.55 31.22
CA MET A 486 8.78 -0.53 32.17
C MET A 486 9.62 0.73 31.96
N SER A 487 8.96 1.82 31.56
CA SER A 487 9.65 3.11 31.41
C SER A 487 10.12 3.63 32.77
N PRO A 488 11.26 4.33 32.86
CA PRO A 488 11.74 4.93 34.11
C PRO A 488 10.76 5.93 34.75
N HIS A 489 9.80 6.43 33.97
CA HIS A 489 8.84 7.45 34.38
C HIS A 489 7.42 6.91 34.62
N ALA A 490 7.19 5.61 34.41
CA ALA A 490 5.86 5.00 34.48
C ALA A 490 5.78 3.87 35.52
N THR A 491 4.68 3.83 36.28
CA THR A 491 4.36 2.70 37.19
C THR A 491 3.55 1.60 36.52
N THR A 492 3.15 1.79 35.26
CA THR A 492 2.33 0.85 34.49
C THR A 492 2.82 0.81 33.04
N PRO A 493 2.86 -0.36 32.37
CA PRO A 493 3.29 -0.44 30.98
C PRO A 493 2.38 0.37 30.06
N TYR A 494 2.97 1.22 29.21
CA TYR A 494 2.22 2.03 28.24
C TYR A 494 1.35 1.19 27.29
N TRP A 495 1.74 -0.06 27.04
CA TRP A 495 0.98 -1.04 26.23
C TRP A 495 -0.40 -1.36 26.79
N SER A 496 -0.59 -1.19 28.10
CA SER A 496 -1.91 -1.37 28.73
C SER A 496 -2.73 -0.08 28.79
N THR A 497 -2.17 1.04 28.34
CA THR A 497 -2.78 2.37 28.40
C THR A 497 -2.74 3.06 27.02
N ILE A 498 -1.88 4.05 26.83
CA ILE A 498 -1.80 4.90 25.63
C ILE A 498 -1.45 4.13 24.36
N LEU A 499 -0.75 3.00 24.49
CA LEU A 499 -0.32 2.14 23.38
C LEU A 499 -1.17 0.87 23.25
N SER A 500 -2.34 0.80 23.86
CA SER A 500 -3.21 -0.41 23.85
C SER A 500 -3.62 -0.87 22.45
N LYS A 501 -3.72 0.03 21.46
CA LYS A 501 -3.95 -0.34 20.05
C LYS A 501 -2.76 -1.10 19.43
N TRP A 502 -1.56 -0.91 19.96
CA TRP A 502 -0.32 -1.55 19.53
C TRP A 502 -0.07 -2.90 20.21
N ASP A 503 -0.88 -3.27 21.21
CA ASP A 503 -0.73 -4.53 21.92
C ASP A 503 -1.09 -5.75 21.04
N ARG A 504 -1.83 -5.58 19.94
CA ARG A 504 -2.13 -6.71 19.04
C ARG A 504 -0.95 -7.13 18.16
N ILE A 505 0.14 -6.37 18.15
CA ILE A 505 1.34 -6.73 17.38
C ILE A 505 2.04 -7.90 18.05
N GLY A 506 2.35 -8.93 17.25
CA GLY A 506 3.02 -10.14 17.70
C GLY A 506 4.48 -9.90 18.09
N LEU A 507 5.01 -10.79 18.94
CA LEU A 507 6.45 -10.83 19.24
C LEU A 507 7.23 -11.38 18.04
N GLY A 508 8.46 -10.89 17.86
CA GLY A 508 9.39 -11.32 16.82
C GLY A 508 10.75 -11.69 17.42
N ARG A 509 11.43 -12.62 16.76
CA ARG A 509 12.88 -12.84 16.95
C ARG A 509 13.59 -12.22 15.76
N PHE A 510 14.66 -11.47 16.03
CA PHE A 510 15.37 -10.69 15.03
C PHE A 510 16.80 -11.19 14.89
N ASP A 511 17.28 -11.28 13.65
CA ASP A 511 18.60 -11.83 13.33
C ASP A 511 19.71 -10.79 13.53
N VAL A 512 19.40 -9.50 13.35
CA VAL A 512 20.38 -8.40 13.40
C VAL A 512 19.83 -7.23 14.19
N VAL A 513 20.68 -6.66 15.05
CA VAL A 513 20.45 -5.35 15.69
C VAL A 513 21.17 -4.28 14.87
N ILE A 514 20.45 -3.23 14.46
CA ILE A 514 21.02 -2.08 13.75
C ILE A 514 20.94 -0.86 14.65
N ASP A 515 22.09 -0.28 14.97
CA ASP A 515 22.22 0.83 15.92
C ASP A 515 22.29 2.18 15.21
N GLU A 516 21.22 2.97 15.32
CA GLU A 516 21.09 4.34 14.83
C GLU A 516 21.94 5.32 15.63
N MET A 517 22.35 5.03 16.89
CA MET A 517 23.19 5.97 17.67
C MET A 517 24.58 6.21 17.04
N LYS A 518 24.94 5.44 16.01
CA LYS A 518 26.14 5.65 15.18
C LYS A 518 25.92 6.60 14.01
N ASN A 519 24.67 6.81 13.60
CA ASN A 519 24.27 7.72 12.54
C ASN A 519 23.79 9.06 13.15
N SER A 520 23.78 10.14 12.38
CA SER A 520 23.20 11.41 12.82
C SER A 520 21.72 11.22 13.22
N MET A 521 21.22 11.97 14.22
CA MET A 521 19.81 11.94 14.69
C MET A 521 18.85 12.61 13.69
N THR A 522 19.04 12.29 12.42
CA THR A 522 18.34 12.84 11.26
C THR A 522 17.63 11.71 10.55
N TYR A 523 16.57 12.04 9.82
CA TYR A 523 15.87 11.11 8.95
C TYR A 523 16.84 10.28 8.09
N PHE A 524 16.61 8.98 8.06
CA PHE A 524 17.37 8.02 7.27
C PHE A 524 16.39 7.12 6.53
N ASP A 525 16.57 6.97 5.22
CA ASP A 525 15.80 5.99 4.45
C ASP A 525 16.36 4.59 4.70
N TRP A 526 15.64 3.81 5.50
CA TRP A 526 16.02 2.45 5.87
C TRP A 526 15.80 1.43 4.75
N ALA A 527 15.07 1.78 3.67
CA ALA A 527 14.72 0.82 2.63
C ALA A 527 15.94 0.17 1.93
N PRO A 528 16.99 0.92 1.52
CA PRO A 528 18.17 0.33 0.90
C PRO A 528 18.94 -0.58 1.88
N GLY A 529 19.14 -0.13 3.12
CA GLY A 529 19.95 -0.83 4.12
C GLY A 529 19.28 -2.06 4.73
N LEU A 530 17.95 -2.13 4.74
CA LEU A 530 17.22 -3.28 5.26
C LEU A 530 17.04 -4.39 4.24
N SER A 531 17.24 -4.14 2.94
CA SER A 531 17.05 -5.14 1.88
C SER A 531 17.92 -6.41 2.06
N SER A 532 19.09 -6.28 2.70
CA SER A 532 20.04 -7.36 2.97
C SER A 532 19.71 -8.20 4.20
N TYR A 533 18.73 -7.83 5.03
CA TYR A 533 18.44 -8.49 6.30
C TYR A 533 17.02 -9.05 6.34
N PRO A 534 16.82 -10.38 6.45
CA PRO A 534 15.47 -10.96 6.54
C PRO A 534 14.66 -10.42 7.73
N SER A 535 15.29 -10.31 8.90
CA SER A 535 14.70 -9.66 10.06
C SER A 535 15.71 -8.75 10.75
N ALA A 536 15.27 -7.55 11.13
CA ALA A 536 16.12 -6.57 11.82
C ALA A 536 15.37 -5.93 12.98
N ILE A 537 16.12 -5.59 14.04
CA ILE A 537 15.64 -4.72 15.11
C ILE A 537 16.48 -3.44 15.13
N LEU A 538 15.81 -2.29 15.13
CA LEU A 538 16.47 -1.00 15.15
C LEU A 538 16.65 -0.53 16.59
N SER A 539 17.80 0.04 16.90
CA SER A 539 18.13 0.62 18.20
C SER A 539 18.46 2.09 18.01
N GLY A 540 17.64 3.00 18.53
CA GLY A 540 17.74 4.43 18.24
C GLY A 540 16.58 5.22 18.83
N TYR A 541 16.68 6.55 18.79
CA TYR A 541 15.60 7.42 19.26
C TYR A 541 14.69 7.92 18.14
N PHE A 542 15.15 7.94 16.87
CA PHE A 542 14.38 8.35 15.69
C PHE A 542 13.62 9.68 15.84
N GLN A 543 14.25 10.68 16.47
CA GLN A 543 13.62 11.97 16.82
C GLN A 543 13.55 12.92 15.61
N ASP A 544 12.82 12.50 14.59
CA ASP A 544 12.62 13.23 13.35
C ASP A 544 11.13 13.15 12.96
N HIS A 545 10.52 14.31 12.73
CA HIS A 545 9.11 14.41 12.33
C HIS A 545 8.80 13.68 11.02
N GLN A 546 9.78 13.47 10.14
CA GLN A 546 9.58 12.76 8.87
C GLN A 546 9.20 11.28 9.07
N TYR A 547 9.49 10.71 10.23
CA TYR A 547 9.03 9.37 10.61
C TYR A 547 7.58 9.36 11.13
N VAL A 548 6.98 10.50 11.41
CA VAL A 548 5.65 10.58 12.06
C VAL A 548 4.57 10.84 11.02
N ALA A 549 3.74 9.83 10.76
CA ALA A 549 2.58 9.97 9.87
C ALA A 549 1.51 10.89 10.48
N ASP A 550 0.75 11.58 9.64
CA ASP A 550 -0.31 12.50 10.08
C ASP A 550 -1.39 11.80 10.92
N ASP A 551 -1.69 10.54 10.60
CA ASP A 551 -2.66 9.70 11.30
C ASP A 551 -2.07 8.94 12.49
N PHE A 552 -0.78 9.12 12.81
CA PHE A 552 -0.14 8.42 13.93
C PHE A 552 -0.87 8.66 15.26
N GLY A 553 -1.39 9.87 15.47
CA GLY A 553 -2.16 10.24 16.65
C GLY A 553 -3.41 9.35 16.86
N ASP A 554 -4.02 8.86 15.77
CA ASP A 554 -5.19 7.99 15.82
C ASP A 554 -4.86 6.58 16.33
N THR A 555 -3.57 6.24 16.36
CA THR A 555 -3.08 4.98 16.92
C THR A 555 -2.89 5.04 18.44
N LEU A 556 -3.01 6.22 19.05
CA LEU A 556 -2.87 6.43 20.49
C LEU A 556 -4.23 6.40 21.20
N VAL A 557 -4.20 6.14 22.52
CA VAL A 557 -5.37 6.18 23.41
C VAL A 557 -5.11 7.16 24.55
N LEU A 558 -5.55 8.40 24.40
CA LEU A 558 -5.37 9.44 25.41
C LEU A 558 -6.48 9.36 26.48
N PRO A 559 -6.16 9.36 27.79
CA PRO A 559 -7.17 9.40 28.85
C PRO A 559 -7.95 10.72 28.77
N THR A 560 -9.28 10.67 28.85
CA THR A 560 -10.11 11.88 28.68
C THR A 560 -10.71 12.37 29.99
N GLU A 561 -10.64 11.56 31.04
CA GLU A 561 -11.21 11.81 32.36
C GLU A 561 -10.62 13.07 32.99
N VAL A 562 -9.30 13.31 32.81
CA VAL A 562 -8.59 14.48 33.31
C VAL A 562 -9.17 15.80 32.78
N LEU A 563 -9.80 15.81 31.60
CA LEU A 563 -10.38 17.02 31.00
C LEU A 563 -11.52 17.58 31.86
N THR A 564 -12.20 16.74 32.64
CA THR A 564 -13.24 17.20 33.57
C THR A 564 -12.68 18.02 34.74
N LYS A 565 -11.43 17.77 35.13
CA LYS A 565 -10.71 18.52 36.18
C LYS A 565 -10.21 19.89 35.68
N TYR A 566 -9.99 20.02 34.37
CA TYR A 566 -9.51 21.24 33.72
C TYR A 566 -10.42 21.65 32.55
N PRO A 567 -11.68 22.07 32.82
CA PRO A 567 -12.67 22.33 31.78
C PRO A 567 -12.30 23.52 30.86
N ASP A 568 -11.45 24.42 31.34
CA ASP A 568 -10.98 25.61 30.62
C ASP A 568 -9.66 25.37 29.84
N ILE A 569 -9.10 24.16 29.86
CA ILE A 569 -7.80 23.84 29.25
C ILE A 569 -7.71 24.24 27.78
N GLY A 570 -8.82 24.13 27.04
CA GLY A 570 -8.91 24.49 25.62
C GLY A 570 -8.75 25.98 25.31
N SER A 571 -8.80 26.84 26.33
CA SER A 571 -8.58 28.28 26.21
C SER A 571 -7.18 28.74 26.60
N LYS A 572 -6.36 27.84 27.18
CA LYS A 572 -5.02 28.15 27.70
C LYS A 572 -3.92 27.80 26.73
N VAL A 573 -2.79 28.49 26.82
CA VAL A 573 -1.55 28.15 26.10
C VAL A 573 -0.65 27.38 27.04
N PHE A 574 -0.17 26.21 26.64
CA PHE A 574 0.75 25.48 27.52
C PHE A 574 2.18 25.98 27.41
N ILE A 575 2.88 26.03 28.53
CA ILE A 575 4.33 26.20 28.64
C ILE A 575 4.89 24.92 29.23
N HIS A 576 5.81 24.27 28.53
CA HIS A 576 6.55 23.16 29.10
C HIS A 576 7.94 23.63 29.55
N VAL A 577 8.28 23.36 30.81
CA VAL A 577 9.59 23.71 31.40
C VAL A 577 10.28 22.44 31.89
N ARG A 578 11.45 22.13 31.31
CA ARG A 578 12.27 20.98 31.71
C ARG A 578 13.44 21.46 32.57
N GLY A 579 13.42 21.14 33.86
CA GLY A 579 14.46 21.56 34.82
C GLY A 579 15.35 20.43 35.35
N GLY A 580 14.90 19.17 35.22
CA GLY A 580 15.58 18.01 35.82
C GLY A 580 16.84 17.55 35.09
N ASP A 581 16.75 16.42 34.37
CA ASP A 581 17.88 15.65 33.82
C ASP A 581 18.76 16.37 32.78
N TYR A 582 18.34 17.55 32.32
CA TYR A 582 19.10 18.35 31.36
C TYR A 582 20.09 19.30 32.06
N HIS A 583 19.86 19.64 33.33
CA HIS A 583 20.72 20.58 34.03
C HIS A 583 22.13 20.00 34.24
N GLY A 584 23.15 20.73 33.81
CA GLY A 584 24.55 20.29 33.83
C GLY A 584 24.94 19.33 32.70
N ASN A 585 24.03 18.99 31.79
CA ASN A 585 24.36 18.22 30.59
C ASN A 585 24.95 19.13 29.50
N ALA A 586 26.21 18.89 29.11
CA ALA A 586 26.93 19.75 28.18
C ALA A 586 26.24 19.93 26.81
N ASP A 587 25.47 18.95 26.36
CA ASP A 587 24.78 18.99 25.07
C ASP A 587 23.35 19.53 25.18
N LEU A 588 22.65 19.20 26.28
CA LEU A 588 21.20 19.41 26.43
C LEU A 588 20.82 20.61 27.31
N ASP A 589 21.73 21.12 28.15
CA ASP A 589 21.50 22.30 28.99
C ASP A 589 21.55 23.59 28.13
N VAL A 590 20.44 23.86 27.46
CA VAL A 590 20.23 25.07 26.67
C VAL A 590 19.54 26.09 27.57
N ASN A 591 20.17 27.24 27.82
CA ASN A 591 19.55 28.28 28.66
C ASN A 591 18.33 28.90 27.95
N LEU A 592 17.13 28.51 28.37
CA LEU A 592 15.86 28.89 27.74
C LEU A 592 15.19 30.14 28.36
N ASP A 593 15.80 30.81 29.33
CA ASP A 593 15.11 31.89 30.06
C ASP A 593 14.68 33.07 29.18
N LYS A 594 15.56 33.53 28.29
CA LYS A 594 15.23 34.59 27.33
C LYS A 594 14.25 34.11 26.27
N TYR A 595 14.34 32.83 25.89
CA TYR A 595 13.41 32.20 24.98
C TYR A 595 11.98 32.26 25.52
N TYR A 596 11.75 31.86 26.79
CA TYR A 596 10.40 31.87 27.37
C TYR A 596 9.78 33.26 27.35
N GLY A 597 10.53 34.29 27.77
CA GLY A 597 10.04 35.68 27.74
C GLY A 597 9.60 36.13 26.34
N ARG A 598 10.38 35.80 25.30
CA ARG A 598 10.02 36.11 23.90
C ARG A 598 8.88 35.26 23.36
N ALA A 599 8.82 33.97 23.72
CA ALA A 599 7.77 33.07 23.29
C ALA A 599 6.41 33.46 23.89
N ILE A 600 6.38 33.86 25.16
CA ILE A 600 5.19 34.37 25.84
C ILE A 600 4.64 35.61 25.14
N ALA A 601 5.53 36.52 24.69
CA ALA A 601 5.12 37.74 23.98
C ALA A 601 4.38 37.48 22.66
N LYS A 602 4.47 36.27 22.09
CA LYS A 602 3.70 35.86 20.90
C LYS A 602 2.23 35.54 21.19
N PHE A 603 1.84 35.48 22.47
CA PHE A 603 0.48 35.17 22.92
C PHE A 603 -0.06 36.31 23.81
N PRO A 604 -0.32 37.50 23.25
CA PRO A 604 -0.76 38.65 24.04
C PRO A 604 -2.13 38.38 24.70
N GLY A 605 -2.20 38.57 26.02
CA GLY A 605 -3.44 38.40 26.80
C GLY A 605 -3.87 36.94 27.00
N ALA A 606 -3.02 35.97 26.67
CA ALA A 606 -3.32 34.56 26.93
C ALA A 606 -3.19 34.21 28.42
N SER A 607 -4.01 33.25 28.87
CA SER A 607 -3.83 32.54 30.13
C SER A 607 -2.98 31.30 29.90
N PHE A 608 -2.04 31.01 30.79
CA PHE A 608 -1.07 29.95 30.60
C PHE A 608 -1.29 28.76 31.53
N VAL A 609 -0.85 27.59 31.08
CA VAL A 609 -0.75 26.39 31.90
C VAL A 609 0.66 25.85 31.82
N ILE A 610 1.29 25.60 32.96
CA ILE A 610 2.70 25.19 33.02
C ILE A 610 2.80 23.72 33.42
N PHE A 611 3.55 22.97 32.62
CA PHE A 611 3.91 21.58 32.87
C PHE A 611 5.42 21.51 33.09
N THR A 612 5.84 20.92 34.21
CA THR A 612 7.26 20.79 34.53
C THR A 612 7.57 19.51 35.29
N ASN A 613 8.79 18.99 35.10
CA ASN A 613 9.33 17.91 35.90
C ASN A 613 10.10 18.41 37.14
N ASP A 614 10.30 19.72 37.29
CA ASP A 614 11.05 20.32 38.40
C ASP A 614 10.44 21.68 38.77
N GLU A 615 9.50 21.65 39.71
CA GLU A 615 8.81 22.84 40.20
C GLU A 615 9.76 23.82 40.93
N PRO A 616 10.68 23.39 41.82
CA PRO A 616 11.69 24.28 42.39
C PRO A 616 12.50 25.04 41.33
N PHE A 617 12.95 24.36 40.27
CA PHE A 617 13.65 25.00 39.16
C PHE A 617 12.77 26.04 38.46
N LEU A 618 11.52 25.70 38.15
CA LEU A 618 10.55 26.61 37.54
C LEU A 618 10.36 27.89 38.39
N LEU A 619 10.16 27.76 39.70
CA LEU A 619 9.81 28.88 40.57
C LEU A 619 10.94 29.91 40.73
N THR A 620 12.17 29.57 40.34
CA THR A 620 13.30 30.52 40.31
C THR A 620 13.34 31.41 39.07
N ARG A 621 12.46 31.18 38.08
CA ARG A 621 12.52 31.87 36.79
C ARG A 621 11.89 33.27 36.82
N PRO A 622 12.60 34.32 36.38
CA PRO A 622 12.11 35.71 36.49
C PRO A 622 10.93 36.04 35.57
N TRP A 623 10.78 35.33 34.43
CA TRP A 623 9.70 35.55 33.46
C TRP A 623 8.32 35.10 33.95
N LEU A 624 8.23 34.42 35.10
CA LEU A 624 6.96 34.09 35.75
C LEU A 624 6.29 35.30 36.41
N ALA A 625 7.07 36.32 36.76
CA ALA A 625 6.55 37.47 37.49
C ALA A 625 5.49 38.21 36.64
N GLY A 626 4.26 38.31 37.17
CA GLY A 626 3.15 38.99 36.51
C GLY A 626 2.45 38.18 35.40
N LEU A 627 2.81 36.91 35.20
CA LEU A 627 2.14 36.01 34.25
C LEU A 627 0.84 35.44 34.85
N ASP A 628 -0.24 35.39 34.05
CA ASP A 628 -1.43 34.62 34.42
C ASP A 628 -1.20 33.14 34.09
N TYR A 629 -0.94 32.31 35.10
CA TYR A 629 -0.65 30.89 34.87
C TYR A 629 -1.17 29.96 35.97
N GLN A 630 -1.31 28.68 35.60
CA GLN A 630 -1.58 27.57 36.49
C GLN A 630 -0.55 26.46 36.32
N ILE A 631 0.02 25.94 37.40
CA ILE A 631 0.89 24.74 37.36
C ILE A 631 0.03 23.48 37.46
N VAL A 632 0.19 22.57 36.51
CA VAL A 632 -0.51 21.26 36.50
C VAL A 632 0.39 20.17 37.08
N ARG A 633 -0.18 19.36 37.98
CA ARG A 633 0.50 18.29 38.72
C ARG A 633 -0.21 16.94 38.49
N GLU A 634 -0.33 16.55 37.23
CA GLU A 634 -0.87 15.24 36.83
C GLU A 634 0.25 14.28 36.42
N ASN A 635 -0.09 13.01 36.26
CA ASN A 635 0.81 12.03 35.65
C ASN A 635 1.09 12.36 34.17
N GLU A 636 2.03 11.64 33.57
CA GLU A 636 2.48 11.88 32.20
C GLU A 636 1.40 11.70 31.13
N LEU A 637 0.50 10.72 31.28
CA LEU A 637 -0.54 10.43 30.28
C LEU A 637 -1.62 11.53 30.28
N ASP A 638 -2.02 11.93 31.49
CA ASP A 638 -2.95 13.03 31.71
C ASP A 638 -2.37 14.36 31.24
N THR A 639 -1.09 14.60 31.54
CA THR A 639 -0.36 15.77 31.09
C THR A 639 -0.31 15.87 29.56
N LEU A 640 0.03 14.77 28.87
CA LEU A 640 0.07 14.74 27.40
C LEU A 640 -1.32 15.00 26.80
N THR A 641 -2.37 14.46 27.42
CA THR A 641 -3.76 14.75 27.02
C THR A 641 -4.08 16.23 27.15
N LEU A 642 -3.78 16.85 28.30
CA LEU A 642 -4.05 18.27 28.52
C LEU A 642 -3.29 19.16 27.52
N MET A 643 -2.01 18.88 27.27
CA MET A 643 -1.23 19.59 26.25
C MET A 643 -1.88 19.51 24.86
N SER A 644 -2.37 18.32 24.47
CA SER A 644 -3.02 18.10 23.17
C SER A 644 -4.31 18.92 22.95
N LYS A 645 -4.90 19.46 24.03
CA LYS A 645 -6.16 20.21 23.99
C LYS A 645 -6.00 21.72 24.13
N CYS A 646 -4.81 22.22 24.48
CA CYS A 646 -4.56 23.64 24.68
C CYS A 646 -4.75 24.48 23.40
N ALA A 647 -4.93 25.79 23.55
CA ALA A 647 -5.08 26.74 22.44
C ALA A 647 -3.77 27.05 21.69
N GLY A 648 -2.62 26.73 22.29
CA GLY A 648 -1.29 26.92 21.75
C GLY A 648 -0.22 26.27 22.61
N ALA A 649 1.04 26.36 22.17
CA ALA A 649 2.17 25.68 22.80
C ALA A 649 3.44 26.54 22.84
N ILE A 650 4.12 26.54 23.97
CA ILE A 650 5.50 26.98 24.17
C ILE A 650 6.29 25.79 24.73
N CYS A 651 7.12 25.19 23.90
CA CYS A 651 7.80 23.93 24.22
C CYS A 651 9.23 24.16 24.71
N ALA A 652 9.76 23.24 25.51
CA ALA A 652 11.20 23.13 25.77
C ALA A 652 11.87 22.26 24.68
N ASN A 653 13.19 22.11 24.74
CA ASN A 653 13.94 21.10 23.98
C ASN A 653 13.67 19.67 24.49
N SER A 654 12.40 19.27 24.58
CA SER A 654 11.95 18.00 25.16
C SER A 654 11.05 17.25 24.20
N THR A 655 11.34 15.96 23.98
CA THR A 655 10.48 15.08 23.18
C THR A 655 9.08 14.91 23.76
N PHE A 656 8.92 15.07 25.07
CA PHE A 656 7.60 14.99 25.70
C PHE A 656 6.71 16.17 25.31
N SER A 657 7.22 17.41 25.41
CA SER A 657 6.50 18.59 24.91
C SER A 657 6.36 18.61 23.40
N TRP A 658 7.29 17.96 22.69
CA TRP A 658 7.19 17.78 21.25
C TRP A 658 5.91 17.03 20.87
N TRP A 659 5.62 15.92 21.53
CA TRP A 659 4.39 15.16 21.29
C TRP A 659 3.13 15.93 21.69
N GLY A 660 3.16 16.68 22.80
CA GLY A 660 2.08 17.59 23.17
C GLY A 660 1.77 18.61 22.06
N ALA A 661 2.81 19.16 21.42
CA ALA A 661 2.68 20.08 20.30
C ALA A 661 2.22 19.39 19.00
N TRP A 662 2.78 18.22 18.65
CA TRP A 662 2.42 17.48 17.44
C TRP A 662 0.94 17.03 17.44
N LEU A 663 0.45 16.57 18.59
CA LEU A 663 -0.97 16.22 18.77
C LEU A 663 -1.88 17.47 18.74
N ASN A 664 -1.30 18.67 18.83
CA ASN A 664 -1.97 19.96 18.77
C ASN A 664 -1.51 20.81 17.56
N ARG A 665 -1.00 20.18 16.50
CA ARG A 665 -0.29 20.83 15.36
C ARG A 665 -1.08 21.84 14.55
N ASN A 666 -2.40 21.93 14.78
CA ASN A 666 -3.28 22.93 14.16
C ASN A 666 -3.30 24.28 14.92
N ARG A 667 -2.47 24.43 15.95
CA ARG A 667 -2.38 25.66 16.77
C ARG A 667 -1.05 26.36 16.58
N THR A 668 -0.93 27.56 17.13
CA THR A 668 0.35 28.26 17.21
C THR A 668 1.28 27.54 18.19
N ILE A 669 2.42 27.08 17.67
CA ILE A 669 3.41 26.31 18.41
C ILE A 669 4.74 27.04 18.33
N VAL A 670 5.39 27.23 19.47
CA VAL A 670 6.68 27.88 19.59
C VAL A 670 7.70 26.90 20.19
N PHE A 671 8.82 26.74 19.50
CA PHE A 671 9.99 25.98 19.97
C PHE A 671 11.21 26.91 20.09
N PRO A 672 12.20 26.56 20.93
CA PRO A 672 13.47 27.26 20.92
C PRO A 672 14.16 27.08 19.56
N SER A 673 14.90 28.10 19.11
CA SER A 673 15.67 28.04 17.85
C SER A 673 16.78 26.99 17.90
N ARG A 674 17.21 26.58 19.11
CA ARG A 674 18.23 25.54 19.33
C ARG A 674 17.71 24.45 20.25
N TRP A 675 17.88 23.20 19.82
CA TRP A 675 17.52 22.02 20.60
C TRP A 675 18.66 21.54 21.52
N VAL A 676 19.91 21.79 21.10
CA VAL A 676 21.14 21.41 21.80
C VAL A 676 22.17 22.54 21.71
N ASN A 677 23.18 22.48 22.58
CA ASN A 677 24.34 23.38 22.53
C ASN A 677 25.13 23.21 21.22
N ALA A 678 25.79 24.28 20.77
CA ALA A 678 26.52 24.28 19.50
C ALA A 678 27.62 23.21 19.43
N SER A 679 28.22 22.88 20.58
CA SER A 679 29.24 21.84 20.75
C SER A 679 28.72 20.41 20.68
N ALA A 680 27.39 20.20 20.69
CA ALA A 680 26.81 18.88 20.68
C ALA A 680 27.16 18.11 19.40
N LYS A 681 27.57 16.84 19.59
CA LYS A 681 27.97 15.92 18.52
C LYS A 681 26.81 15.60 17.58
N HIS A 682 25.61 15.43 18.13
CA HIS A 682 24.41 15.09 17.38
C HIS A 682 23.61 16.36 17.04
N LYS A 683 23.08 16.42 15.81
CA LYS A 683 22.18 17.47 15.35
C LYS A 683 20.75 16.96 15.31
N TYR A 684 19.80 17.83 15.63
CA TYR A 684 18.37 17.53 15.81
C TYR A 684 17.56 18.30 14.75
N GLU A 685 17.98 18.23 13.49
CA GLU A 685 17.44 19.09 12.43
C GLU A 685 15.98 18.76 12.12
N GLY A 686 15.60 17.48 12.19
CA GLY A 686 14.24 17.03 11.92
C GLY A 686 13.26 17.16 13.09
N ILE A 687 13.67 17.76 14.22
CA ILE A 687 12.77 17.95 15.36
C ILE A 687 11.74 19.07 15.11
N TYR A 688 12.00 19.98 14.17
CA TYR A 688 11.09 21.09 13.88
C TYR A 688 10.18 20.74 12.71
N PHE A 689 8.93 20.37 13.00
CA PHE A 689 7.96 20.03 11.96
C PHE A 689 7.32 21.27 11.30
N PRO A 690 6.76 21.14 10.08
CA PRO A 690 6.17 22.26 9.35
C PRO A 690 5.12 23.02 10.16
N GLY A 691 5.17 24.36 10.11
CA GLY A 691 4.21 25.24 10.76
C GLY A 691 4.58 25.71 12.17
N VAL A 692 5.64 25.16 12.78
CA VAL A 692 6.13 25.65 14.08
C VAL A 692 6.86 27.00 13.93
N GLN A 693 6.78 27.83 14.97
CA GLN A 693 7.56 29.05 15.08
C GLN A 693 8.82 28.80 15.91
N LEU A 694 9.97 29.19 15.38
CA LEU A 694 11.22 29.19 16.13
C LEU A 694 11.38 30.54 16.84
N CYS A 695 11.79 30.49 18.10
CA CYS A 695 12.08 31.68 18.88
C CYS A 695 13.49 31.61 19.45
N GLU A 696 14.22 32.71 19.34
CA GLU A 696 15.63 32.73 19.71
C GLU A 696 15.86 32.38 21.17
N VAL A 697 17.00 31.73 21.43
CA VAL A 697 17.46 31.31 22.77
C VAL A 697 18.32 32.40 23.44
N GLU A 698 18.99 33.28 22.67
CA GLU A 698 19.93 34.30 23.19
C GLU A 698 19.43 35.74 23.18
#